data_AF-E9FI31-F1
#
_entry.id   AF-E9FI31-F1
#
_cell.length_a   1.000
_cell.length_b   1.000
_cell.length_c   1.000
_cell.angle_alpha   90.00
_cell.angle_beta   90.00
_cell.angle_gamma   90.00
#
_symmetry.space_group_name_H-M   'P 1'
#
loop_
_entity.id
_entity.type
_entity.pdbx_description
1 polymer ?
#
loop_
_entity_poly.entity_id
_entity_poly.type
_entity_poly.pdbx_seq_one_letter_code
_entity_poly.pdbx_strand_id
1 'polypeptide(L)'
;MWDRKTNEEQHAGRLTNVLSDVNVTNGNAITGYHYNGMRVKDTFSSKANRVYNVTLVKDEVVSKESFEERGTMLDASQIESKKAAINPLTLPTVEPLSTSGKKDSDFSKVAHYQAKRALAYKNIEKLLPFYNKATIVKYGNLVKESSSLYQKELLSAVMMKDNQVITDIVSNKQTANKLLLHYKDHSSEKIDLKYQADFAKLAEYSLGNTGLLYTPNQFLYDQSSIIKQVLPDLQNVDYHSEGIRKTLGISPNVKQTELYLEDQFAKTKQHLEDSLKKLLSADAGLAGDNPVTIGYLVDKIKRNKEALLLGLTYLERWYNFSYGQVNIKDLVLYHLDFFGKGNASPLDTLIELGKSGFNNLLAKNNVDTYSISLASHHGTTDLFSTLEHYRKVFLPNTSNNDWFKSETKAYIVEEKSTIEEVKAKQGLAGTKYSIGVYDRITSATWKYRNMVLPLLTLPEKSVFVISTMSSLGFGAYDRYRNSDHKAGKALNDFVEENARETAKRQRDHYDYWYRILDEQSREKFYRTILLYDAYKFGDDTTSGKATVEAKFDSSNPAMKNFFGPVGNKVVHNQHGAYATGDGVYYMSYRMLDKDGAITYTHEMTHDSDQDIYLGGYGRRSGLGPEFFAKGLLQAPDQPSDATITINSILKHSKSDSTEDSRLQVLDPTERFQNATDLQNYVHNMFDLIYMLEYLEGQSIVNKLNVYQKMAALRKIENKYVKDPADGNEVYATNVVKELTEAEARNLNSFDSLIDHNILSAREYQSGDYERNGYYTIKLFAPIFSALSSEKGTPGDLMGRRIAYELLAAKGFKDGMVPYISNQYEEIAKQKGKTINLYGKERGLVTDKLVLDKVFEGKYASWADFKKAMYKERVDQFKNLKQVTFKDPTKPWPSYGTKTINQVSELQALMDQAVLKDAVSPRWSNYNPEYDSAVHKLKRAIFKAYLDQTNDFRTSIFKK
;
A
#
# COMPACT_ATOMS: atom_id res chain seq x y z
N MET A 1 1.49 32.90 -9.58
CA MET A 1 0.33 33.51 -10.25
C MET A 1 -0.11 34.79 -9.55
N TRP A 2 -0.07 34.84 -8.22
CA TRP A 2 -0.29 36.05 -7.45
C TRP A 2 0.99 36.89 -7.35
N ASP A 3 0.89 38.22 -7.48
CA ASP A 3 2.01 39.16 -7.33
C ASP A 3 2.10 39.65 -5.88
N ARG A 4 3.31 39.67 -5.32
CA ARG A 4 3.61 40.11 -3.95
C ARG A 4 3.35 41.61 -3.73
N LYS A 5 3.33 42.43 -4.79
CA LYS A 5 3.40 43.90 -4.65
C LYS A 5 2.05 44.62 -4.54
N THR A 6 0.97 44.15 -5.15
CA THR A 6 -0.22 45.00 -5.34
C THR A 6 -1.56 44.37 -4.95
N ASN A 7 -1.66 43.06 -4.72
CA ASN A 7 -2.95 42.36 -4.52
C ASN A 7 -4.00 42.64 -5.62
N GLU A 8 -3.61 43.23 -6.75
CA GLU A 8 -4.51 43.62 -7.83
C GLU A 8 -4.59 42.50 -8.88
N GLU A 9 -5.82 42.09 -9.24
CA GLU A 9 -6.12 41.00 -10.18
C GLU A 9 -5.46 41.20 -11.58
N GLN A 10 -5.21 42.45 -11.96
CA GLN A 10 -4.59 42.81 -13.25
C GLN A 10 -3.10 42.43 -13.36
N HIS A 11 -2.38 42.37 -12.24
CA HIS A 11 -0.97 41.97 -12.19
C HIS A 11 -0.77 40.47 -11.97
N ALA A 12 -1.86 39.73 -11.76
CA ALA A 12 -1.79 38.29 -11.63
C ALA A 12 -1.50 37.61 -12.99
N GLY A 13 -0.72 36.53 -12.93
CA GLY A 13 -0.37 35.71 -14.10
C GLY A 13 -1.61 35.12 -14.78
N ARG A 14 -1.54 34.94 -16.11
CA ARG A 14 -2.62 34.38 -16.93
C ARG A 14 -2.28 32.96 -17.38
N LEU A 15 -3.21 32.02 -17.21
CA LEU A 15 -3.12 30.68 -17.77
C LEU A 15 -4.12 30.52 -18.93
N THR A 16 -3.67 29.96 -20.05
CA THR A 16 -4.50 29.69 -21.21
C THR A 16 -4.04 28.39 -21.89
N ASN A 17 -4.97 27.48 -22.20
CA ASN A 17 -4.67 26.19 -22.84
C ASN A 17 -3.71 25.30 -22.04
N VAL A 18 -4.00 25.12 -20.75
CA VAL A 18 -3.18 24.30 -19.84
C VAL A 18 -3.83 22.95 -19.64
N LEU A 19 -3.07 21.87 -19.80
CA LEU A 19 -3.49 20.53 -19.44
C LEU A 19 -2.62 20.01 -18.28
N SER A 20 -3.26 19.65 -17.18
CA SER A 20 -2.62 18.95 -16.06
C SER A 20 -2.92 17.46 -16.14
N ASP A 21 -1.92 16.68 -16.53
CA ASP A 21 -1.98 15.22 -16.55
C ASP A 21 -1.06 14.60 -15.48
N VAL A 22 -1.18 15.11 -14.25
CA VAL A 22 -0.44 14.61 -13.08
C VAL A 22 -1.36 14.29 -11.91
N ASN A 23 -0.97 13.30 -11.09
CA ASN A 23 -1.54 13.11 -9.76
C ASN A 23 -0.99 14.18 -8.82
N VAL A 24 -1.84 14.79 -8.00
CA VAL A 24 -1.47 15.86 -7.05
C VAL A 24 -1.97 15.49 -5.66
N THR A 25 -1.09 15.58 -4.68
CA THR A 25 -1.42 15.43 -3.25
C THR A 25 -1.08 16.74 -2.54
N ASN A 26 -1.99 17.24 -1.68
CA ASN A 26 -1.87 18.52 -0.98
C ASN A 26 -1.73 19.73 -1.91
N GLY A 27 -2.53 19.74 -2.97
CA GLY A 27 -2.62 20.85 -3.92
C GLY A 27 -3.73 20.64 -4.94
N ASN A 28 -3.87 21.61 -5.84
CA ASN A 28 -4.83 21.55 -6.93
C ASN A 28 -4.14 21.23 -8.27
N ALA A 29 -4.93 20.79 -9.26
CA ALA A 29 -4.38 20.33 -10.54
C ALA A 29 -3.81 21.46 -11.41
N ILE A 30 -4.43 22.65 -11.38
CA ILE A 30 -4.05 23.78 -12.24
C ILE A 30 -3.29 24.87 -11.48
N THR A 31 -3.80 25.32 -10.32
CA THR A 31 -3.21 26.45 -9.59
C THR A 31 -3.14 26.20 -8.09
N GLY A 32 -1.98 26.46 -7.47
CA GLY A 32 -1.77 26.16 -6.05
C GLY A 32 -2.58 27.03 -5.06
N TYR A 33 -3.09 28.19 -5.50
CA TYR A 33 -3.91 29.07 -4.68
C TYR A 33 -5.05 29.64 -5.52
N HIS A 34 -6.28 29.38 -5.11
CA HIS A 34 -7.48 29.94 -5.72
C HIS A 34 -7.78 31.32 -5.14
N TYR A 35 -8.18 32.26 -6.00
CA TYR A 35 -8.66 33.59 -5.61
C TYR A 35 -9.69 34.08 -6.63
N ASN A 36 -10.60 34.94 -6.17
CA ASN A 36 -11.60 35.58 -7.02
C ASN A 36 -10.92 36.43 -8.10
N GLY A 37 -11.46 36.41 -9.32
CA GLY A 37 -10.92 37.19 -10.45
C GLY A 37 -9.68 36.59 -11.13
N MET A 38 -9.32 35.36 -10.81
CA MET A 38 -8.18 34.68 -11.43
C MET A 38 -8.31 34.53 -12.95
N ARG A 39 -7.23 34.87 -13.67
CA ARG A 39 -7.18 34.89 -15.14
C ARG A 39 -6.81 33.52 -15.73
N VAL A 40 -7.67 32.53 -15.49
CA VAL A 40 -7.55 31.18 -16.07
C VAL A 40 -8.59 30.96 -17.16
N LYS A 41 -8.16 30.45 -18.32
CA LYS A 41 -9.04 30.09 -19.43
C LYS A 41 -8.57 28.78 -20.07
N ASP A 42 -9.51 27.95 -20.53
CA ASP A 42 -9.20 26.70 -21.26
C ASP A 42 -8.18 25.85 -20.49
N THR A 43 -8.49 25.54 -19.23
CA THR A 43 -7.68 24.67 -18.37
C THR A 43 -8.34 23.29 -18.32
N PHE A 44 -7.53 22.24 -18.32
CA PHE A 44 -7.99 20.86 -18.44
C PHE A 44 -7.22 19.97 -17.47
N SER A 45 -7.87 18.94 -16.95
CA SER A 45 -7.19 17.88 -16.20
C SER A 45 -7.70 16.51 -16.60
N SER A 46 -6.88 15.48 -16.40
CA SER A 46 -7.35 14.10 -16.54
C SER A 46 -8.31 13.73 -15.41
N LYS A 47 -9.42 13.09 -15.76
CA LYS A 47 -10.36 12.48 -14.80
C LYS A 47 -9.76 11.26 -14.11
N ALA A 48 -8.80 10.59 -14.74
CA ALA A 48 -8.11 9.44 -14.18
C ALA A 48 -7.11 9.84 -13.07
N ASN A 49 -6.68 11.11 -13.04
CA ASN A 49 -5.69 11.55 -12.07
C ASN A 49 -6.33 11.87 -10.72
N ARG A 50 -5.61 11.43 -9.70
CA ARG A 50 -5.92 11.63 -8.30
C ARG A 50 -5.42 13.01 -7.87
N VAL A 51 -6.35 13.89 -7.50
CA VAL A 51 -6.07 15.24 -7.02
C VAL A 51 -6.75 15.39 -5.67
N TYR A 52 -5.98 15.28 -4.59
CA TYR A 52 -6.50 15.19 -3.23
C TYR A 52 -5.72 16.07 -2.26
N ASN A 53 -6.41 16.59 -1.25
CA ASN A 53 -5.80 17.24 -0.10
C ASN A 53 -5.92 16.33 1.11
N VAL A 54 -4.80 16.07 1.78
CA VAL A 54 -4.72 15.43 3.08
C VAL A 54 -4.81 16.55 4.11
N THR A 55 -5.95 16.63 4.80
CA THR A 55 -6.25 17.72 5.74
C THR A 55 -6.60 17.18 7.10
N LEU A 56 -6.20 17.90 8.14
CA LEU A 56 -6.72 17.70 9.49
C LEU A 56 -8.09 18.36 9.60
N VAL A 57 -9.13 17.55 9.80
CA VAL A 57 -10.50 18.00 10.06
C VAL A 57 -10.92 17.40 11.39
N LYS A 58 -11.15 18.25 12.40
CA LYS A 58 -11.53 17.81 13.76
C LYS A 58 -10.57 16.72 14.31
N ASP A 59 -9.27 16.98 14.18
CA ASP A 59 -8.15 16.11 14.61
C ASP A 59 -7.97 14.78 13.84
N GLU A 60 -8.84 14.49 12.88
CA GLU A 60 -8.71 13.35 11.96
C GLU A 60 -8.04 13.77 10.66
N VAL A 61 -7.10 12.95 10.18
CA VAL A 61 -6.45 13.18 8.89
C VAL A 61 -7.32 12.52 7.83
N VAL A 62 -7.94 13.33 6.97
CA VAL A 62 -8.83 12.86 5.91
C VAL A 62 -8.29 13.24 4.55
N SER A 63 -8.47 12.34 3.58
CA SER A 63 -8.19 12.62 2.17
C SER A 63 -9.45 13.09 1.47
N LYS A 64 -9.44 14.35 1.03
CA LYS A 64 -10.55 14.95 0.30
C LYS A 64 -10.16 15.18 -1.14
N GLU A 65 -11.00 14.70 -2.06
CA GLU A 65 -10.80 15.00 -3.47
C GLU A 65 -10.90 16.52 -3.68
N SER A 66 -9.88 17.12 -4.28
CA SER A 66 -9.90 18.52 -4.65
C SER A 66 -10.47 18.64 -6.06
N PHE A 67 -11.53 19.43 -6.17
CA PHE A 67 -12.10 19.88 -7.44
C PHE A 67 -11.87 21.37 -7.67
N GLU A 68 -11.41 22.07 -6.64
CA GLU A 68 -10.96 23.46 -6.73
C GLU A 68 -9.78 23.51 -7.72
N GLU A 69 -9.85 24.42 -8.69
CA GLU A 69 -8.78 24.59 -9.69
C GLU A 69 -8.42 23.31 -10.46
N ARG A 70 -9.41 22.46 -10.74
CA ARG A 70 -9.22 21.23 -11.56
C ARG A 70 -9.44 21.45 -13.06
N GLY A 71 -9.87 22.65 -13.47
CA GLY A 71 -10.21 22.93 -14.88
C GLY A 71 -11.29 22.00 -15.42
N THR A 72 -11.43 21.84 -16.74
CA THR A 72 -12.33 20.87 -17.39
C THR A 72 -11.74 19.46 -17.29
N MET A 73 -12.50 18.51 -16.73
CA MET A 73 -12.01 17.14 -16.58
C MET A 73 -12.28 16.39 -17.88
N LEU A 74 -11.24 15.81 -18.44
CA LEU A 74 -11.27 15.08 -19.70
C LEU A 74 -11.10 13.58 -19.45
N ASP A 75 -11.81 12.77 -20.23
CA ASP A 75 -11.61 11.32 -20.26
C ASP A 75 -10.33 10.96 -21.04
N ALA A 76 -9.82 9.73 -20.88
CA ALA A 76 -8.53 9.30 -21.44
C ALA A 76 -8.39 9.53 -22.96
N SER A 77 -9.46 9.30 -23.74
CA SER A 77 -9.45 9.53 -25.20
C SER A 77 -9.33 11.02 -25.57
N GLN A 78 -9.86 11.90 -24.73
CA GLN A 78 -9.79 13.35 -24.92
C GLN A 78 -8.43 13.91 -24.48
N ILE A 79 -7.76 13.27 -23.52
CA ILE A 79 -6.44 13.67 -23.03
C ILE A 79 -5.40 13.59 -24.15
N GLU A 80 -5.32 12.48 -24.87
CA GLU A 80 -4.35 12.33 -25.96
C GLU A 80 -4.57 13.35 -27.09
N SER A 81 -5.83 13.56 -27.47
CA SER A 81 -6.19 14.60 -28.43
C SER A 81 -5.78 16.00 -27.94
N LYS A 82 -5.91 16.25 -26.63
CA LYS A 82 -5.57 17.54 -26.04
C LYS A 82 -4.06 17.73 -25.90
N LYS A 83 -3.30 16.68 -25.56
CA LYS A 83 -1.82 16.69 -25.57
C LYS A 83 -1.28 16.99 -26.96
N ALA A 84 -1.87 16.41 -28.01
CA ALA A 84 -1.47 16.70 -29.39
C ALA A 84 -1.77 18.16 -29.80
N ALA A 85 -2.86 18.75 -29.28
CA ALA A 85 -3.23 20.14 -29.57
C ALA A 85 -2.41 21.18 -28.76
N ILE A 86 -1.94 20.81 -27.56
CA ILE A 86 -1.08 21.65 -26.71
C ILE A 86 0.37 21.28 -27.03
N ASN A 87 1.01 21.99 -27.97
CA ASN A 87 2.39 21.74 -28.38
C ASN A 87 3.34 21.58 -27.16
N PRO A 88 3.89 20.38 -26.88
CA PRO A 88 4.94 20.26 -25.89
C PRO A 88 6.19 21.00 -26.39
N LEU A 89 6.80 21.81 -25.53
CA LEU A 89 8.16 22.31 -25.78
C LEU A 89 9.07 21.11 -26.03
N THR A 90 9.71 21.06 -27.20
CA THR A 90 10.71 20.05 -27.52
C THR A 90 11.87 20.20 -26.53
N LEU A 91 11.96 19.27 -25.58
CA LEU A 91 13.14 19.16 -24.72
C LEU A 91 14.36 18.90 -25.62
N PRO A 92 15.50 19.57 -25.38
CA PRO A 92 16.73 19.29 -26.11
C PRO A 92 17.05 17.80 -25.99
N THR A 93 17.25 17.13 -27.12
CA THR A 93 17.74 15.76 -27.15
C THR A 93 19.18 15.81 -26.65
N VAL A 94 19.40 15.39 -25.40
CA VAL A 94 20.76 15.19 -24.88
C VAL A 94 21.24 13.86 -25.43
N GLU A 95 21.92 13.91 -26.58
CA GLU A 95 22.63 12.73 -27.07
C GLU A 95 23.73 12.37 -26.07
N PRO A 96 23.84 11.10 -25.64
CA PRO A 96 24.96 10.68 -24.82
C PRO A 96 26.25 10.88 -25.60
N LEU A 97 27.20 11.66 -25.05
CA LEU A 97 28.55 11.78 -25.60
C LEU A 97 29.21 10.40 -25.58
N SER A 98 29.16 9.70 -26.70
CA SER A 98 29.92 8.47 -26.93
C SER A 98 31.39 8.85 -27.17
N THR A 99 32.16 8.98 -26.10
CA THR A 99 33.60 9.30 -26.16
C THR A 99 34.51 8.07 -26.21
N SER A 100 34.01 6.92 -26.68
CA SER A 100 34.88 5.77 -26.93
C SER A 100 34.64 5.17 -28.30
N GLY A 101 35.50 5.52 -29.25
CA GLY A 101 35.64 4.79 -30.50
C GLY A 101 36.06 3.35 -30.18
N LYS A 102 35.11 2.42 -30.25
CA LYS A 102 35.38 0.99 -30.17
C LYS A 102 36.13 0.60 -31.44
N LYS A 103 37.45 0.43 -31.36
CA LYS A 103 38.24 -0.09 -32.48
C LYS A 103 38.23 -1.61 -32.35
N ASP A 104 37.23 -2.26 -32.95
CA ASP A 104 37.18 -3.72 -32.98
C ASP A 104 38.47 -4.28 -33.59
N SER A 105 39.06 -5.27 -32.92
CA SER A 105 40.26 -5.94 -33.43
C SER A 105 39.94 -6.75 -34.68
N ASP A 106 40.50 -6.32 -35.81
CA ASP A 106 40.49 -7.12 -37.03
C ASP A 106 41.61 -8.18 -36.98
N PHE A 107 41.22 -9.46 -36.99
CA PHE A 107 42.10 -10.64 -37.02
C PHE A 107 42.24 -11.25 -38.43
N SER A 108 41.49 -10.78 -39.43
CA SER A 108 41.40 -11.40 -40.76
C SER A 108 42.74 -11.47 -41.50
N LYS A 109 43.67 -10.58 -41.16
CA LYS A 109 45.00 -10.47 -41.76
C LYS A 109 46.10 -11.20 -40.97
N VAL A 110 45.75 -11.93 -39.91
CA VAL A 110 46.70 -12.64 -39.05
C VAL A 110 46.91 -14.07 -39.57
N ALA A 111 48.15 -14.57 -39.52
CA ALA A 111 48.47 -15.92 -39.93
C ALA A 111 47.64 -16.97 -39.17
N HIS A 112 47.22 -18.03 -39.87
CA HIS A 112 46.37 -19.11 -39.34
C HIS A 112 44.94 -18.71 -38.93
N TYR A 113 44.44 -17.55 -39.38
CA TYR A 113 43.06 -17.14 -39.20
C TYR A 113 42.07 -18.08 -39.92
N GLN A 114 40.96 -18.40 -39.26
CA GLN A 114 39.84 -19.15 -39.82
C GLN A 114 38.55 -18.33 -39.66
N ALA A 115 37.87 -18.02 -40.76
CA ALA A 115 36.65 -17.19 -40.74
C ALA A 115 35.57 -17.73 -39.79
N LYS A 116 35.39 -19.06 -39.75
CA LYS A 116 34.43 -19.73 -38.85
C LYS A 116 34.72 -19.55 -37.34
N ARG A 117 35.93 -19.11 -36.99
CA ARG A 117 36.41 -18.91 -35.60
C ARG A 117 36.45 -17.44 -35.17
N ALA A 118 35.88 -16.53 -35.98
CA ALA A 118 35.90 -15.10 -35.68
C ALA A 118 35.40 -14.75 -34.26
N LEU A 119 34.33 -15.40 -33.80
CA LEU A 119 33.81 -15.23 -32.44
C LEU A 119 34.77 -15.76 -31.37
N ALA A 120 35.37 -16.94 -31.60
CA ALA A 120 36.36 -17.51 -30.68
C ALA A 120 37.56 -16.58 -30.52
N TYR A 121 38.05 -15.94 -31.59
CA TYR A 121 39.13 -14.94 -31.49
C TYR A 121 38.73 -13.74 -30.62
N LYS A 122 37.51 -13.21 -30.80
CA LYS A 122 36.99 -12.12 -29.95
C LYS A 122 36.87 -12.54 -28.47
N ASN A 123 36.45 -13.77 -28.21
CA ASN A 123 36.36 -14.27 -26.83
C ASN A 123 37.73 -14.49 -26.20
N ILE A 124 38.70 -15.03 -26.95
CA ILE A 124 40.07 -15.21 -26.47
C ILE A 124 40.76 -13.86 -26.24
N GLU A 125 40.47 -12.82 -27.04
CA GLU A 125 40.97 -11.46 -26.79
C GLU A 125 40.58 -10.95 -25.40
N LYS A 126 39.35 -11.26 -24.93
CA LYS A 126 38.92 -10.91 -23.56
C LYS A 126 39.61 -11.72 -22.47
N LEU A 127 40.07 -12.93 -22.77
CA LEU A 127 40.86 -13.75 -21.83
C LEU A 127 42.35 -13.37 -21.83
N LEU A 128 42.81 -12.68 -22.87
CA LEU A 128 44.22 -12.32 -23.09
C LEU A 128 44.39 -10.84 -23.53
N PRO A 129 43.91 -9.86 -22.73
CA PRO A 129 43.74 -8.46 -23.16
C PRO A 129 45.02 -7.70 -23.55
N PHE A 130 46.22 -8.20 -23.21
CA PHE A 130 47.50 -7.56 -23.52
C PHE A 130 48.38 -8.34 -24.50
N TYR A 131 47.89 -9.45 -25.06
CA TYR A 131 48.66 -10.26 -25.99
C TYR A 131 48.51 -9.78 -27.43
N ASN A 132 49.53 -10.06 -28.24
CA ASN A 132 49.49 -9.77 -29.66
C ASN A 132 48.44 -10.62 -30.39
N LYS A 133 47.96 -10.13 -31.54
CA LYS A 133 46.91 -10.79 -32.33
C LYS A 133 47.29 -12.21 -32.79
N ALA A 134 48.57 -12.50 -33.00
CA ALA A 134 49.04 -13.83 -33.40
C ALA A 134 48.83 -14.85 -32.28
N THR A 135 49.09 -14.47 -31.03
CA THR A 135 48.79 -15.30 -29.85
C THR A 135 47.29 -15.50 -29.69
N ILE A 136 46.47 -14.46 -29.89
CA ILE A 136 45.00 -14.59 -29.85
C ILE A 136 44.52 -15.61 -30.89
N VAL A 137 44.99 -15.55 -32.14
CA VAL A 137 44.62 -16.52 -33.19
C VAL A 137 45.12 -17.92 -32.85
N LYS A 138 46.35 -18.06 -32.32
CA LYS A 138 46.92 -19.35 -31.88
C LYS A 138 46.00 -20.02 -30.85
N TYR A 139 45.63 -19.33 -29.78
CA TYR A 139 44.76 -19.88 -28.73
C TYR A 139 43.30 -20.03 -29.19
N GLY A 140 42.80 -19.13 -30.04
CA GLY A 140 41.46 -19.26 -30.63
C GLY A 140 41.29 -20.49 -31.53
N ASN A 141 42.38 -20.95 -32.15
CA ASN A 141 42.40 -22.20 -32.90
C ASN A 141 42.34 -23.45 -32.01
N LEU A 142 42.67 -23.35 -30.72
CA LEU A 142 42.56 -24.44 -29.73
C LEU A 142 41.14 -24.58 -29.15
N VAL A 143 40.29 -23.56 -29.29
CA VAL A 143 38.91 -23.61 -28.77
C VAL A 143 38.12 -24.69 -29.49
N LYS A 144 37.56 -25.65 -28.75
CA LYS A 144 36.74 -26.72 -29.31
C LYS A 144 35.39 -26.17 -29.79
N GLU A 145 34.85 -26.68 -30.90
CA GLU A 145 33.55 -26.25 -31.45
C GLU A 145 32.38 -26.53 -30.48
N SER A 146 32.54 -27.51 -29.59
CA SER A 146 31.60 -27.83 -28.52
C SER A 146 31.66 -26.88 -27.31
N SER A 147 32.63 -25.97 -27.25
CA SER A 147 32.80 -25.03 -26.13
C SER A 147 31.87 -23.82 -26.27
N SER A 148 31.37 -23.33 -25.13
CA SER A 148 30.64 -22.05 -25.05
C SER A 148 31.46 -20.88 -25.60
N LEU A 149 32.79 -20.88 -25.43
CA LEU A 149 33.70 -19.88 -26.01
C LEU A 149 33.74 -19.88 -27.54
N TYR A 150 33.28 -20.94 -28.20
CA TYR A 150 33.10 -20.98 -29.65
C TYR A 150 31.71 -20.48 -30.07
N GLN A 151 30.70 -20.77 -29.26
CA GLN A 151 29.28 -20.64 -29.62
C GLN A 151 28.65 -19.32 -29.16
N LYS A 152 29.15 -18.72 -28.08
CA LYS A 152 28.52 -17.60 -27.37
C LYS A 152 29.48 -16.43 -27.24
N GLU A 153 28.97 -15.20 -27.34
CA GLU A 153 29.77 -13.99 -27.12
C GLU A 153 30.05 -13.81 -25.62
N LEU A 154 31.32 -13.81 -25.22
CA LEU A 154 31.76 -13.58 -23.85
C LEU A 154 31.64 -12.08 -23.54
N LEU A 155 31.02 -11.71 -22.41
CA LEU A 155 30.96 -10.34 -21.92
C LEU A 155 32.14 -10.02 -21.00
N SER A 156 32.36 -10.85 -19.98
CA SER A 156 33.39 -10.66 -18.96
C SER A 156 33.92 -11.99 -18.42
N ALA A 157 35.09 -11.93 -17.78
CA ALA A 157 35.75 -13.06 -17.15
C ALA A 157 36.28 -12.64 -15.77
N VAL A 158 35.71 -13.21 -14.70
CA VAL A 158 35.98 -12.80 -13.32
C VAL A 158 36.70 -13.91 -12.57
N MET A 159 37.90 -13.61 -12.05
CA MET A 159 38.66 -14.55 -11.21
C MET A 159 38.01 -14.71 -9.84
N MET A 160 38.06 -15.95 -9.33
CA MET A 160 37.49 -16.28 -8.04
C MET A 160 38.39 -17.25 -7.26
N LYS A 161 38.28 -17.15 -5.93
CA LYS A 161 38.64 -18.21 -4.98
C LYS A 161 37.34 -18.88 -4.55
N ASP A 162 37.12 -20.09 -5.06
CA ASP A 162 35.88 -20.84 -4.97
C ASP A 162 34.71 -20.03 -5.54
N ASN A 163 33.98 -19.33 -4.66
CA ASN A 163 32.85 -18.47 -5.00
C ASN A 163 33.07 -17.00 -4.61
N GLN A 164 34.25 -16.64 -4.12
CA GLN A 164 34.61 -15.26 -3.76
C GLN A 164 35.37 -14.59 -4.91
N VAL A 165 34.91 -13.42 -5.33
CA VAL A 165 35.55 -12.62 -6.37
C VAL A 165 36.93 -12.14 -5.89
N ILE A 166 37.94 -12.27 -6.74
CA ILE A 166 39.27 -11.72 -6.48
C ILE A 166 39.40 -10.39 -7.22
N THR A 167 39.56 -9.30 -6.46
CA THR A 167 39.81 -7.96 -7.00
C THR A 167 41.23 -7.49 -6.73
N ASP A 168 41.77 -7.77 -5.54
CA ASP A 168 43.19 -7.53 -5.25
C ASP A 168 44.03 -8.70 -5.80
N ILE A 169 44.35 -8.60 -7.09
CA ILE A 169 45.16 -9.62 -7.78
C ILE A 169 46.61 -9.64 -7.27
N VAL A 170 47.15 -8.49 -6.86
CA VAL A 170 48.55 -8.36 -6.44
C VAL A 170 48.81 -9.24 -5.22
N SER A 171 47.93 -9.19 -4.23
CA SER A 171 48.06 -9.99 -3.01
C SER A 171 47.56 -11.43 -3.18
N ASN A 172 46.63 -11.70 -4.11
CA ASN A 172 45.89 -12.97 -4.14
C ASN A 172 46.09 -13.84 -5.38
N LYS A 173 46.99 -13.47 -6.31
CA LYS A 173 47.19 -14.19 -7.59
C LYS A 173 47.37 -15.70 -7.47
N GLN A 174 48.07 -16.20 -6.45
CA GLN A 174 48.30 -17.64 -6.29
C GLN A 174 47.08 -18.39 -5.73
N THR A 175 46.10 -17.68 -5.17
CA THR A 175 44.94 -18.28 -4.49
C THR A 175 43.73 -18.46 -5.40
N ALA A 176 43.73 -17.84 -6.58
CA ALA A 176 42.67 -17.97 -7.57
C ALA A 176 42.60 -19.41 -8.07
N ASN A 177 41.40 -20.01 -8.04
CA ASN A 177 41.18 -21.40 -8.44
C ASN A 177 39.98 -21.59 -9.40
N LYS A 178 39.17 -20.55 -9.62
CA LYS A 178 38.04 -20.56 -10.56
C LYS A 178 38.05 -19.29 -11.43
N LEU A 179 37.54 -19.42 -12.65
CA LEU A 179 37.20 -18.31 -13.53
C LEU A 179 35.72 -18.39 -13.88
N LEU A 180 34.96 -17.34 -13.59
CA LEU A 180 33.59 -17.20 -14.06
C LEU A 180 33.60 -16.54 -15.45
N LEU A 181 33.11 -17.26 -16.45
CA LEU A 181 32.83 -16.71 -17.77
C LEU A 181 31.36 -16.29 -17.84
N HIS A 182 31.10 -15.02 -18.14
CA HIS A 182 29.75 -14.48 -18.28
C HIS A 182 29.48 -14.15 -19.75
N TYR A 183 28.45 -14.76 -20.33
CA TYR A 183 28.10 -14.62 -21.74
C TYR A 183 26.96 -13.62 -21.96
N LYS A 184 26.84 -13.13 -23.19
CA LYS A 184 25.84 -12.12 -23.59
C LYS A 184 24.39 -12.61 -23.51
N ASP A 185 24.17 -13.92 -23.55
CA ASP A 185 22.86 -14.54 -23.33
C ASP A 185 22.52 -14.69 -21.83
N HIS A 186 23.29 -14.07 -20.94
CA HIS A 186 23.23 -14.15 -19.47
C HIS A 186 23.57 -15.52 -18.89
N SER A 187 24.02 -16.48 -19.71
CA SER A 187 24.55 -17.73 -19.19
C SER A 187 25.95 -17.52 -18.60
N SER A 188 26.32 -18.37 -17.66
CA SER A 188 27.63 -18.36 -17.04
C SER A 188 28.18 -19.76 -16.86
N GLU A 189 29.50 -19.90 -16.88
CA GLU A 189 30.18 -21.14 -16.52
C GLU A 189 31.40 -20.87 -15.65
N LYS A 190 31.70 -21.80 -14.76
CA LYS A 190 32.89 -21.75 -13.91
C LYS A 190 33.91 -22.76 -14.42
N ILE A 191 35.11 -22.28 -14.72
CA ILE A 191 36.23 -23.11 -15.18
C ILE A 191 37.31 -23.13 -14.11
N ASP A 192 37.95 -24.29 -13.94
CA ASP A 192 39.11 -24.41 -13.05
C ASP A 192 40.28 -23.58 -13.55
N LEU A 193 40.91 -22.88 -12.63
CA LEU A 193 41.99 -21.95 -12.89
C LEU A 193 43.20 -22.37 -12.06
N LYS A 194 44.38 -22.44 -12.68
CA LYS A 194 45.63 -22.81 -12.00
C LYS A 194 46.72 -21.82 -12.37
N TYR A 195 47.31 -21.19 -11.36
CA TYR A 195 48.42 -20.26 -11.51
C TYR A 195 49.63 -20.95 -12.13
N GLN A 196 50.22 -20.31 -13.14
CA GLN A 196 51.39 -20.81 -13.86
C GLN A 196 52.63 -20.02 -13.45
N ALA A 197 52.69 -18.76 -13.85
CA ALA A 197 53.82 -17.87 -13.62
C ALA A 197 53.41 -16.41 -13.79
N ASP A 198 54.33 -15.50 -13.46
CA ASP A 198 54.24 -14.11 -13.89
C ASP A 198 54.99 -13.96 -15.22
N PHE A 199 54.32 -13.48 -16.26
CA PHE A 199 54.90 -13.17 -17.56
C PHE A 199 54.80 -11.67 -17.85
N ALA A 200 55.93 -10.97 -17.99
CA ALA A 200 55.95 -9.53 -18.26
C ALA A 200 55.08 -8.69 -17.29
N LYS A 201 55.14 -9.03 -15.98
CA LYS A 201 54.31 -8.46 -14.90
C LYS A 201 52.80 -8.76 -15.03
N LEU A 202 52.39 -9.75 -15.80
CA LEU A 202 51.03 -10.25 -15.86
C LEU A 202 50.96 -11.63 -15.21
N ALA A 203 49.93 -11.90 -14.42
CA ALA A 203 49.69 -13.24 -13.89
C ALA A 203 49.10 -14.13 -14.99
N GLU A 204 49.72 -15.28 -15.25
CA GLU A 204 49.24 -16.27 -16.21
C GLU A 204 48.61 -17.47 -15.51
N TYR A 205 47.49 -17.94 -16.07
CA TYR A 205 46.75 -19.08 -15.57
C TYR A 205 46.35 -20.04 -16.68
N SER A 206 46.44 -21.34 -16.39
CA SER A 206 45.84 -22.36 -17.27
C SER A 206 44.37 -22.58 -16.92
N LEU A 207 43.53 -22.71 -17.96
CA LEU A 207 42.10 -22.98 -17.84
C LEU A 207 41.81 -24.49 -17.91
N GLY A 208 41.81 -25.15 -16.75
CA GLY A 208 41.59 -26.59 -16.61
C GLY A 208 42.40 -27.41 -17.61
N ASN A 209 41.75 -28.37 -18.26
CA ASN A 209 42.35 -29.23 -19.30
C ASN A 209 42.11 -28.72 -20.73
N THR A 210 41.73 -27.45 -20.90
CA THR A 210 41.38 -26.89 -22.22
C THR A 210 42.59 -26.57 -23.09
N GLY A 211 43.78 -26.43 -22.48
CA GLY A 211 44.97 -25.91 -23.14
C GLY A 211 44.94 -24.39 -23.38
N LEU A 212 43.91 -23.69 -22.89
CA LEU A 212 43.78 -22.24 -22.98
C LEU A 212 44.48 -21.55 -21.81
N LEU A 213 44.89 -20.32 -22.07
CA LEU A 213 45.54 -19.41 -21.12
C LEU A 213 44.56 -18.28 -20.77
N TYR A 214 44.62 -17.81 -19.52
CA TYR A 214 43.94 -16.61 -19.05
C TYR A 214 44.93 -15.69 -18.37
N THR A 215 44.78 -14.39 -18.60
CA THR A 215 45.43 -13.33 -17.82
C THR A 215 44.41 -12.25 -17.49
N PRO A 216 44.40 -11.70 -16.26
CA PRO A 216 43.54 -10.58 -15.93
C PRO A 216 43.94 -9.32 -16.73
N ASN A 217 43.01 -8.38 -16.85
CA ASN A 217 43.21 -7.08 -17.50
C ASN A 217 44.03 -6.09 -16.64
N GLN A 218 44.96 -6.59 -15.82
CA GLN A 218 45.66 -5.86 -14.78
C GLN A 218 47.14 -6.26 -14.75
N PHE A 219 48.03 -5.27 -14.72
CA PHE A 219 49.46 -5.49 -14.48
C PHE A 219 49.75 -5.57 -12.98
N LEU A 220 50.72 -6.39 -12.62
CA LEU A 220 51.25 -6.49 -11.26
C LEU A 220 52.27 -5.36 -11.04
N TYR A 221 51.96 -4.45 -10.12
CA TYR A 221 52.81 -3.34 -9.72
C TYR A 221 52.76 -3.11 -8.20
N ASP A 222 53.74 -2.41 -7.64
CA ASP A 222 53.77 -2.16 -6.19
C ASP A 222 52.81 -1.03 -5.78
N GLN A 223 51.67 -1.42 -5.21
CA GLN A 223 50.66 -0.50 -4.70
C GLN A 223 51.05 0.13 -3.36
N SER A 224 52.01 -0.45 -2.63
CA SER A 224 52.39 -0.03 -1.27
C SER A 224 52.88 1.41 -1.23
N SER A 225 53.60 1.84 -2.27
CA SER A 225 54.10 3.21 -2.41
C SER A 225 52.98 4.24 -2.51
N ILE A 226 51.92 3.95 -3.28
CA ILE A 226 50.75 4.84 -3.41
C ILE A 226 49.99 4.86 -2.08
N ILE A 227 49.67 3.68 -1.53
CA ILE A 227 48.88 3.53 -0.30
C ILE A 227 49.53 4.28 0.87
N LYS A 228 50.84 4.10 1.10
CA LYS A 228 51.57 4.81 2.18
C LYS A 228 51.47 6.33 2.06
N GLN A 229 51.37 6.87 0.86
CA GLN A 229 51.30 8.32 0.63
C GLN A 229 49.88 8.89 0.79
N VAL A 230 48.84 8.13 0.44
CA VAL A 230 47.44 8.61 0.42
C VAL A 230 46.64 8.22 1.65
N LEU A 231 46.93 7.06 2.26
CA LEU A 231 46.16 6.50 3.37
C LEU A 231 46.10 7.45 4.58
N PRO A 232 47.19 8.10 5.03
CA PRO A 232 47.12 9.04 6.16
C PRO A 232 46.16 10.21 5.91
N ASP A 233 46.17 10.77 4.69
CA ASP A 233 45.33 11.92 4.34
C ASP A 233 43.85 11.53 4.27
N LEU A 234 43.54 10.35 3.74
CA LEU A 234 42.18 9.81 3.73
C LEU A 234 41.71 9.46 5.15
N GLN A 235 42.57 8.88 5.98
CA GLN A 235 42.24 8.51 7.36
C GLN A 235 41.91 9.73 8.23
N ASN A 236 42.43 10.90 7.88
CA ASN A 236 42.17 12.16 8.59
C ASN A 236 40.87 12.88 8.16
N VAL A 237 40.14 12.37 7.16
CA VAL A 237 38.86 12.97 6.76
C VAL A 237 37.76 12.62 7.77
N ASP A 238 37.12 13.63 8.33
CA ASP A 238 35.96 13.47 9.22
C ASP A 238 34.63 13.66 8.47
N TYR A 239 33.61 12.86 8.80
CA TYR A 239 32.31 12.87 8.10
C TYR A 239 31.59 14.22 8.23
N HIS A 240 31.75 14.91 9.36
CA HIS A 240 31.12 16.20 9.62
C HIS A 240 32.01 17.40 9.26
N SER A 241 33.18 17.15 8.67
CA SER A 241 34.12 18.19 8.26
C SER A 241 33.55 19.15 7.20
N GLU A 242 34.10 20.35 7.15
CA GLU A 242 33.79 21.34 6.11
C GLU A 242 34.11 20.80 4.70
N GLY A 243 35.19 20.00 4.55
CA GLY A 243 35.56 19.37 3.28
C GLY A 243 34.46 18.47 2.72
N ILE A 244 33.87 17.61 3.56
CA ILE A 244 32.73 16.77 3.16
C ILE A 244 31.52 17.63 2.79
N ARG A 245 31.19 18.65 3.60
CA ARG A 245 30.06 19.54 3.34
C ARG A 245 30.22 20.30 2.02
N LYS A 246 31.41 20.80 1.73
CA LYS A 246 31.75 21.47 0.47
C LYS A 246 31.63 20.52 -0.71
N THR A 247 32.12 19.29 -0.56
CA THR A 247 32.01 18.24 -1.61
C THR A 247 30.56 17.88 -1.90
N LEU A 248 29.71 17.81 -0.86
CA LEU A 248 28.27 17.59 -0.99
C LEU A 248 27.50 18.81 -1.52
N GLY A 249 28.10 20.00 -1.50
CA GLY A 249 27.44 21.25 -1.88
C GLY A 249 26.36 21.71 -0.88
N ILE A 250 26.55 21.45 0.42
CA ILE A 250 25.58 21.82 1.46
C ILE A 250 26.07 22.94 2.38
N SER A 251 25.12 23.76 2.85
CA SER A 251 25.39 24.78 3.87
C SER A 251 25.52 24.15 5.27
N PRO A 252 26.11 24.85 6.25
CA PRO A 252 26.23 24.36 7.63
C PRO A 252 24.89 24.01 8.30
N ASN A 253 23.79 24.64 7.87
CA ASN A 253 22.45 24.44 8.45
C ASN A 253 21.77 23.14 7.99
N VAL A 254 22.27 22.52 6.91
CA VAL A 254 21.72 21.26 6.41
C VAL A 254 22.37 20.09 7.16
N LYS A 255 21.54 19.25 7.78
CA LYS A 255 22.00 18.02 8.44
C LYS A 255 22.32 16.94 7.40
N GLN A 256 23.39 16.18 7.66
CA GLN A 256 23.81 15.03 6.83
C GLN A 256 23.02 13.74 7.15
N THR A 257 22.14 13.76 8.15
CA THR A 257 21.39 12.59 8.64
C THR A 257 20.62 11.87 7.53
N GLU A 258 20.02 12.60 6.57
CA GLU A 258 19.25 11.98 5.47
C GLU A 258 20.12 11.15 4.49
N LEU A 259 21.45 11.17 4.61
CA LEU A 259 22.36 10.29 3.86
C LEU A 259 22.43 8.88 4.46
N TYR A 260 22.28 8.72 5.79
CA TYR A 260 22.44 7.44 6.51
C TYR A 260 23.77 6.71 6.25
N LEU A 261 24.85 7.46 6.01
CA LEU A 261 26.16 6.92 5.67
C LEU A 261 27.16 6.92 6.82
N GLU A 262 26.88 7.58 7.94
CA GLU A 262 27.87 7.84 9.01
C GLU A 262 28.52 6.55 9.57
N ASP A 263 27.72 5.55 9.96
CA ASP A 263 28.25 4.27 10.43
C ASP A 263 29.08 3.56 9.36
N GLN A 264 28.62 3.60 8.10
CA GLN A 264 29.35 2.98 7.02
C GLN A 264 30.64 3.74 6.73
N PHE A 265 30.65 5.07 6.84
CA PHE A 265 31.82 5.91 6.64
C PHE A 265 32.93 5.54 7.64
N ALA A 266 32.55 5.31 8.91
CA ALA A 266 33.47 4.82 9.92
C ALA A 266 34.03 3.43 9.58
N LYS A 267 33.18 2.49 9.13
CA LYS A 267 33.61 1.14 8.71
C LYS A 267 34.50 1.15 7.48
N THR A 268 34.15 1.95 6.47
CA THR A 268 34.95 2.14 5.26
C THR A 268 36.34 2.70 5.60
N LYS A 269 36.44 3.65 6.54
CA LYS A 269 37.73 4.13 7.05
C LYS A 269 38.53 3.08 7.82
N GLN A 270 37.88 2.18 8.55
CA GLN A 270 38.58 1.09 9.26
C GLN A 270 39.21 0.08 8.29
N HIS A 271 38.56 -0.18 7.15
CA HIS A 271 39.00 -1.14 6.13
C HIS A 271 39.51 -0.46 4.85
N LEU A 272 39.99 0.78 4.98
CA LEU A 272 40.31 1.61 3.82
C LEU A 272 41.51 1.09 3.03
N GLU A 273 42.53 0.55 3.72
CA GLU A 273 43.70 -0.01 3.06
C GLU A 273 43.34 -1.13 2.08
N ASP A 274 42.49 -2.07 2.50
CA ASP A 274 42.05 -3.18 1.66
C ASP A 274 41.19 -2.70 0.49
N SER A 275 40.32 -1.71 0.73
CA SER A 275 39.51 -1.09 -0.33
C SER A 275 40.38 -0.37 -1.35
N LEU A 276 41.45 0.32 -0.91
CA LEU A 276 42.41 0.98 -1.79
C LEU A 276 43.22 -0.04 -2.61
N LYS A 277 43.64 -1.18 -2.03
CA LYS A 277 44.31 -2.26 -2.79
C LYS A 277 43.43 -2.79 -3.92
N LYS A 278 42.16 -3.07 -3.62
CA LYS A 278 41.17 -3.50 -4.62
C LYS A 278 40.95 -2.43 -5.70
N LEU A 279 40.78 -1.17 -5.29
CA LEU A 279 40.56 -0.05 -6.20
C LEU A 279 41.75 0.14 -7.15
N LEU A 280 42.96 0.20 -6.61
CA LEU A 280 44.20 0.35 -7.39
C LEU A 280 44.45 -0.86 -8.30
N SER A 281 44.05 -2.06 -7.87
CA SER A 281 44.11 -3.26 -8.70
C SER A 281 43.15 -3.18 -9.89
N ALA A 282 41.96 -2.59 -9.72
CA ALA A 282 40.92 -2.56 -10.75
C ALA A 282 40.97 -1.33 -11.68
N ASP A 283 41.57 -0.21 -11.25
CA ASP A 283 41.43 1.09 -11.94
C ASP A 283 42.14 1.20 -13.29
N ALA A 284 43.40 0.78 -13.36
CA ALA A 284 44.17 0.72 -14.60
C ALA A 284 45.40 -0.17 -14.41
N GLY A 285 45.67 -1.01 -15.41
CA GLY A 285 46.91 -1.78 -15.48
C GLY A 285 48.10 -0.86 -15.76
N LEU A 286 48.78 -0.39 -14.72
CA LEU A 286 50.06 0.30 -14.87
C LEU A 286 51.09 -0.68 -15.44
N ALA A 287 51.48 -0.50 -16.70
CA ALA A 287 52.50 -1.34 -17.35
C ALA A 287 53.90 -1.23 -16.71
N GLY A 288 54.10 -0.35 -15.71
CA GLY A 288 55.32 -0.26 -14.92
C GLY A 288 55.30 0.81 -13.83
N ASP A 289 56.29 0.75 -12.93
CA ASP A 289 56.50 1.64 -11.79
C ASP A 289 57.12 2.97 -12.24
N ASN A 290 56.41 3.73 -13.07
CA ASN A 290 56.83 5.05 -13.51
C ASN A 290 56.47 6.08 -12.42
N PRO A 291 57.44 6.83 -11.86
CA PRO A 291 57.18 7.85 -10.84
C PRO A 291 56.13 8.90 -11.24
N VAL A 292 56.02 9.22 -12.54
CA VAL A 292 55.03 10.18 -13.05
C VAL A 292 53.61 9.64 -12.92
N THR A 293 53.39 8.36 -13.27
CA THR A 293 52.05 7.75 -13.22
C THR A 293 51.63 7.46 -11.77
N ILE A 294 52.58 7.04 -10.93
CA ILE A 294 52.36 6.90 -9.48
C ILE A 294 52.01 8.26 -8.86
N GLY A 295 52.78 9.31 -9.18
CA GLY A 295 52.54 10.68 -8.71
C GLY A 295 51.18 11.21 -9.15
N TYR A 296 50.75 10.92 -10.38
CA TYR A 296 49.43 11.28 -10.88
C TYR A 296 48.30 10.61 -10.08
N LEU A 297 48.39 9.31 -9.80
CA LEU A 297 47.38 8.62 -8.99
C LEU A 297 47.35 9.13 -7.55
N VAL A 298 48.51 9.37 -6.94
CA VAL A 298 48.61 9.96 -5.59
C VAL A 298 47.95 11.35 -5.56
N ASP A 299 48.29 12.23 -6.50
CA ASP A 299 47.71 13.58 -6.59
C ASP A 299 46.20 13.54 -6.84
N LYS A 300 45.74 12.68 -7.76
CA LYS A 300 44.32 12.47 -8.05
C LYS A 300 43.56 12.00 -6.81
N ILE A 301 44.08 11.04 -6.05
CA ILE A 301 43.43 10.57 -4.82
C ILE A 301 43.42 11.67 -3.76
N LYS A 302 44.55 12.33 -3.50
CA LYS A 302 44.65 13.38 -2.47
C LYS A 302 43.74 14.57 -2.73
N ARG A 303 43.65 15.03 -3.98
CA ARG A 303 42.77 16.16 -4.39
C ARG A 303 41.28 15.84 -4.28
N ASN A 304 40.93 14.56 -4.27
CA ASN A 304 39.54 14.10 -4.29
C ASN A 304 39.20 13.23 -3.08
N LYS A 305 39.97 13.31 -1.99
CA LYS A 305 39.89 12.41 -0.84
C LYS A 305 38.50 12.35 -0.20
N GLU A 306 37.81 13.48 -0.06
CA GLU A 306 36.45 13.56 0.47
C GLU A 306 35.45 12.89 -0.46
N ALA A 307 35.53 13.18 -1.77
CA ALA A 307 34.66 12.58 -2.77
C ALA A 307 34.86 11.07 -2.89
N LEU A 308 36.12 10.61 -2.94
CA LEU A 308 36.45 9.20 -2.99
C LEU A 308 35.87 8.45 -1.80
N LEU A 309 36.03 8.98 -0.59
CA LEU A 309 35.47 8.35 0.62
C LEU A 309 33.95 8.34 0.61
N LEU A 310 33.29 9.40 0.15
CA LEU A 310 31.82 9.44 0.02
C LEU A 310 31.32 8.41 -0.99
N GLY A 311 31.92 8.35 -2.18
CA GLY A 311 31.55 7.38 -3.21
C GLY A 311 31.76 5.94 -2.75
N LEU A 312 32.89 5.66 -2.11
CA LEU A 312 33.21 4.35 -1.56
C LEU A 312 32.19 3.96 -0.47
N THR A 313 31.97 4.85 0.50
CA THR A 313 31.00 4.64 1.58
C THR A 313 29.59 4.38 1.05
N TYR A 314 29.16 5.14 0.05
CA TYR A 314 27.82 5.01 -0.53
C TYR A 314 27.63 3.63 -1.18
N LEU A 315 28.59 3.20 -2.02
CA LEU A 315 28.47 1.90 -2.67
C LEU A 315 28.60 0.74 -1.68
N GLU A 316 29.50 0.84 -0.70
CA GLU A 316 29.60 -0.16 0.37
C GLU A 316 28.35 -0.24 1.25
N ARG A 317 27.61 0.86 1.43
CA ARG A 317 26.38 0.87 2.22
C ARG A 317 25.22 0.18 1.49
N TRP A 318 25.03 0.48 0.21
CA TRP A 318 23.80 0.14 -0.51
C TRP A 318 23.93 -1.06 -1.45
N TYR A 319 25.15 -1.47 -1.79
CA TYR A 319 25.43 -2.59 -2.70
C TYR A 319 26.21 -3.71 -2.00
N ASN A 320 26.01 -3.89 -0.70
CA ASN A 320 26.63 -4.97 0.07
C ASN A 320 25.62 -6.06 0.43
N PHE A 321 25.25 -6.84 -0.59
CA PHE A 321 24.35 -8.00 -0.50
C PHE A 321 24.82 -9.10 -1.46
N SER A 322 24.28 -10.30 -1.32
CA SER A 322 24.76 -11.50 -2.00
C SER A 322 23.75 -12.12 -2.96
N TYR A 323 24.29 -12.86 -3.93
CA TYR A 323 23.56 -13.84 -4.73
C TYR A 323 24.12 -15.22 -4.37
N GLY A 324 23.45 -15.88 -3.43
CA GLY A 324 23.98 -17.09 -2.83
C GLY A 324 25.26 -16.79 -2.05
N GLN A 325 26.39 -17.32 -2.52
CA GLN A 325 27.70 -17.13 -1.87
C GLN A 325 28.53 -15.97 -2.46
N VAL A 326 28.06 -15.36 -3.54
CA VAL A 326 28.77 -14.27 -4.23
C VAL A 326 28.24 -12.93 -3.73
N ASN A 327 29.07 -12.17 -3.03
CA ASN A 327 28.75 -10.80 -2.67
C ASN A 327 28.99 -9.87 -3.87
N ILE A 328 27.98 -9.12 -4.29
CA ILE A 328 28.10 -8.27 -5.49
C ILE A 328 28.83 -6.96 -5.25
N LYS A 329 29.16 -6.61 -4.00
CA LYS A 329 29.86 -5.37 -3.65
C LYS A 329 31.10 -5.21 -4.52
N ASP A 330 31.95 -6.25 -4.55
CA ASP A 330 33.20 -6.17 -5.30
C ASP A 330 32.95 -6.06 -6.82
N LEU A 331 31.86 -6.63 -7.34
CA LEU A 331 31.50 -6.52 -8.76
C LEU A 331 30.98 -5.12 -9.12
N VAL A 332 30.14 -4.53 -8.26
CA VAL A 332 29.59 -3.19 -8.49
C VAL A 332 30.66 -2.10 -8.30
N LEU A 333 31.53 -2.23 -7.30
CA LEU A 333 32.55 -1.22 -7.04
C LEU A 333 33.71 -1.28 -8.05
N TYR A 334 34.16 -2.48 -8.42
CA TYR A 334 35.48 -2.64 -9.05
C TYR A 334 35.44 -3.29 -10.44
N HIS A 335 34.47 -4.17 -10.74
CA HIS A 335 34.38 -4.85 -12.04
C HIS A 335 33.31 -4.19 -12.93
N LEU A 336 33.52 -2.91 -13.27
CA LEU A 336 32.60 -2.13 -14.11
C LEU A 336 32.38 -2.76 -15.50
N ASP A 337 33.35 -3.56 -15.94
CA ASP A 337 33.36 -4.30 -17.20
C ASP A 337 32.51 -5.58 -17.19
N PHE A 338 31.89 -5.95 -16.06
CA PHE A 338 31.13 -7.19 -15.92
C PHE A 338 30.04 -7.38 -16.99
N PHE A 339 29.43 -6.29 -17.46
CA PHE A 339 28.42 -6.30 -18.53
C PHE A 339 28.99 -5.92 -19.92
N GLY A 340 30.31 -5.92 -20.07
CA GLY A 340 31.01 -5.78 -21.36
C GLY A 340 31.53 -4.39 -21.69
N LYS A 341 31.39 -3.40 -20.78
CA LYS A 341 31.94 -2.05 -20.93
C LYS A 341 33.24 -1.88 -20.14
N GLY A 342 34.38 -2.22 -20.76
CA GLY A 342 35.70 -2.21 -20.11
C GLY A 342 36.50 -0.91 -20.15
N ASN A 343 35.88 0.22 -20.49
CA ASN A 343 36.59 1.50 -20.63
C ASN A 343 36.32 2.49 -19.48
N ALA A 344 35.51 2.10 -18.49
CA ALA A 344 35.25 2.92 -17.31
C ALA A 344 36.31 2.66 -16.23
N SER A 345 36.74 3.73 -15.55
CA SER A 345 37.65 3.67 -14.41
C SER A 345 36.85 3.60 -13.10
N PRO A 346 37.02 2.56 -12.26
CA PRO A 346 36.51 2.52 -10.90
C PRO A 346 36.85 3.75 -10.04
N LEU A 347 38.08 4.28 -10.12
CA LEU A 347 38.48 5.46 -9.34
C LEU A 347 37.73 6.72 -9.80
N ASP A 348 37.61 6.93 -11.12
CA ASP A 348 36.85 8.07 -11.66
C ASP A 348 35.37 7.97 -11.29
N THR A 349 34.78 6.78 -11.44
CA THR A 349 33.36 6.56 -11.12
C THR A 349 33.06 6.84 -9.64
N LEU A 350 33.95 6.43 -8.71
CA LEU A 350 33.81 6.73 -7.28
C LEU A 350 33.94 8.22 -6.97
N ILE A 351 34.90 8.91 -7.60
CA ILE A 351 35.09 10.36 -7.43
C ILE A 351 33.89 11.13 -7.98
N GLU A 352 33.40 10.76 -9.17
CA GLU A 352 32.22 11.36 -9.81
C GLU A 352 30.98 11.17 -8.96
N LEU A 353 30.73 9.96 -8.45
CA LEU A 353 29.65 9.68 -7.51
C LEU A 353 29.78 10.54 -6.25
N GLY A 354 30.96 10.60 -5.63
CA GLY A 354 31.20 11.41 -4.44
C GLY A 354 30.97 12.92 -4.65
N LYS A 355 31.23 13.41 -5.85
CA LYS A 355 31.03 14.82 -6.25
C LYS A 355 29.64 15.12 -6.83
N SER A 356 28.79 14.11 -7.00
CA SER A 356 27.47 14.26 -7.61
C SER A 356 26.50 15.13 -6.79
N GLY A 357 26.89 15.49 -5.56
CA GLY A 357 26.18 16.40 -4.69
C GLY A 357 25.20 15.71 -3.75
N PHE A 358 24.75 16.45 -2.74
CA PHE A 358 23.94 15.93 -1.64
C PHE A 358 22.67 15.23 -2.12
N ASN A 359 21.92 15.84 -3.04
CA ASN A 359 20.65 15.27 -3.51
C ASN A 359 20.85 13.91 -4.19
N ASN A 360 21.89 13.75 -5.01
CA ASN A 360 22.15 12.47 -5.66
C ASN A 360 22.62 11.41 -4.67
N LEU A 361 23.32 11.77 -3.59
CA LEU A 361 23.75 10.82 -2.54
C LEU A 361 22.70 10.56 -1.45
N LEU A 362 21.53 11.20 -1.50
CA LEU A 362 20.46 10.94 -0.54
C LEU A 362 19.99 9.48 -0.65
N ALA A 363 19.85 8.81 0.49
CA ALA A 363 19.44 7.41 0.54
C ALA A 363 18.10 7.15 -0.17
N LYS A 364 17.17 8.12 -0.11
CA LYS A 364 15.85 8.02 -0.78
C LYS A 364 15.93 8.04 -2.30
N ASN A 365 17.03 8.54 -2.88
CA ASN A 365 17.22 8.65 -4.33
C ASN A 365 18.04 7.48 -4.89
N ASN A 366 18.20 6.38 -4.14
CA ASN A 366 19.15 5.32 -4.48
C ASN A 366 18.94 4.66 -5.86
N VAL A 367 17.70 4.59 -6.34
CA VAL A 367 17.37 4.10 -7.69
C VAL A 367 17.83 5.10 -8.76
N ASP A 368 17.53 6.38 -8.56
CA ASP A 368 17.91 7.46 -9.48
C ASP A 368 19.43 7.65 -9.50
N THR A 369 20.08 7.49 -8.35
CA THR A 369 21.55 7.54 -8.21
C THR A 369 22.22 6.53 -9.12
N TYR A 370 21.69 5.31 -9.17
CA TYR A 370 22.22 4.28 -10.07
C TYR A 370 22.08 4.70 -11.54
N SER A 371 20.88 5.13 -11.94
CA SER A 371 20.58 5.54 -13.31
C SER A 371 21.44 6.73 -13.75
N ILE A 372 21.66 7.71 -12.87
CA ILE A 372 22.41 8.94 -13.16
C ILE A 372 23.93 8.68 -13.16
N SER A 373 24.44 7.94 -12.18
CA SER A 373 25.88 7.92 -11.86
C SER A 373 26.58 6.58 -12.11
N LEU A 374 25.85 5.47 -12.30
CA LEU A 374 26.45 4.13 -12.37
C LEU A 374 26.11 3.39 -13.66
N ALA A 375 24.87 3.48 -14.13
CA ALA A 375 24.36 2.69 -15.26
C ALA A 375 25.22 2.83 -16.53
N SER A 376 25.57 4.07 -16.89
CA SER A 376 26.40 4.34 -18.06
C SER A 376 27.81 3.77 -17.93
N HIS A 377 28.40 3.73 -16.73
CA HIS A 377 29.74 3.19 -16.47
C HIS A 377 29.75 1.67 -16.53
N HIS A 378 28.69 1.02 -16.04
CA HIS A 378 28.52 -0.43 -16.10
C HIS A 378 28.07 -0.96 -17.47
N GLY A 379 27.54 -0.09 -18.35
CA GLY A 379 26.92 -0.53 -19.60
C GLY A 379 25.53 -1.15 -19.40
N THR A 380 24.80 -0.69 -18.38
CA THR A 380 23.42 -1.08 -18.05
C THR A 380 22.47 0.10 -18.20
N THR A 381 21.16 -0.13 -18.07
CA THR A 381 20.13 0.90 -18.25
C THR A 381 19.58 1.42 -16.93
N ASP A 382 19.34 0.54 -15.97
CA ASP A 382 18.68 0.86 -14.70
C ASP A 382 19.08 -0.15 -13.62
N LEU A 383 18.75 0.19 -12.36
CA LEU A 383 19.10 -0.64 -11.20
C LEU A 383 18.46 -2.02 -11.27
N PHE A 384 17.17 -2.10 -11.59
CA PHE A 384 16.41 -3.35 -11.45
C PHE A 384 16.81 -4.35 -12.52
N SER A 385 16.97 -3.93 -13.78
CA SER A 385 17.51 -4.81 -14.82
C SER A 385 18.92 -5.31 -14.46
N THR A 386 19.74 -4.48 -13.82
CA THR A 386 21.07 -4.88 -13.33
C THR A 386 20.98 -5.96 -12.25
N LEU A 387 20.11 -5.78 -11.24
CA LEU A 387 19.89 -6.79 -10.20
C LEU A 387 19.40 -8.11 -10.79
N GLU A 388 18.50 -8.05 -11.78
CA GLU A 388 18.02 -9.25 -12.47
C GLU A 388 19.10 -9.92 -13.32
N HIS A 389 19.98 -9.16 -13.95
CA HIS A 389 21.09 -9.71 -14.71
C HIS A 389 22.08 -10.44 -13.79
N TYR A 390 22.46 -9.86 -12.65
CA TYR A 390 23.25 -10.57 -11.66
C TYR A 390 22.57 -11.85 -11.19
N ARG A 391 21.25 -11.81 -10.96
CA ARG A 391 20.46 -13.00 -10.60
C ARG A 391 20.50 -14.07 -11.68
N LYS A 392 20.36 -13.71 -12.97
CA LYS A 392 20.47 -14.66 -14.11
C LYS A 392 21.84 -15.33 -14.14
N VAL A 393 22.90 -14.58 -13.84
CA VAL A 393 24.28 -15.09 -13.87
C VAL A 393 24.60 -16.00 -12.69
N PHE A 394 24.20 -15.61 -11.47
CA PHE A 394 24.61 -16.29 -10.25
C PHE A 394 23.59 -17.32 -9.72
N LEU A 395 22.30 -17.11 -9.99
CA LEU A 395 21.19 -17.94 -9.53
C LEU A 395 20.17 -18.17 -10.66
N PRO A 396 20.55 -18.81 -11.78
CA PRO A 396 19.72 -18.91 -12.99
C PRO A 396 18.38 -19.65 -12.78
N ASN A 397 18.33 -20.55 -11.79
CA ASN A 397 17.17 -21.40 -11.51
C ASN A 397 16.30 -20.87 -10.36
N THR A 398 16.55 -19.64 -9.90
CA THR A 398 15.80 -19.00 -8.82
C THR A 398 15.05 -17.80 -9.38
N SER A 399 13.82 -17.56 -8.93
CA SER A 399 13.08 -16.35 -9.30
C SER A 399 13.70 -15.11 -8.65
N ASN A 400 13.44 -13.91 -9.19
CA ASN A 400 13.89 -12.66 -8.56
C ASN A 400 13.33 -12.53 -7.13
N ASN A 401 12.06 -12.87 -6.94
CA ASN A 401 11.40 -12.72 -5.64
C ASN A 401 11.92 -13.73 -4.61
N ASP A 402 12.19 -14.98 -5.00
CA ASP A 402 12.73 -15.97 -4.07
C ASP A 402 14.17 -15.63 -3.65
N TRP A 403 14.99 -15.13 -4.59
CA TRP A 403 16.29 -14.55 -4.25
C TRP A 403 16.14 -13.41 -3.26
N PHE A 404 15.29 -12.42 -3.56
CA PHE A 404 15.08 -11.25 -2.70
C PHE A 404 14.69 -11.64 -1.27
N LYS A 405 13.74 -12.59 -1.11
CA LYS A 405 13.33 -13.12 0.20
C LYS A 405 14.44 -13.86 0.94
N SER A 406 15.33 -14.54 0.22
CA SER A 406 16.46 -15.26 0.84
C SER A 406 17.61 -14.34 1.26
N GLU A 407 17.81 -13.23 0.53
CA GLU A 407 18.90 -12.29 0.80
C GLU A 407 18.53 -11.29 1.91
N THR A 408 17.34 -10.70 1.83
CA THR A 408 16.88 -9.72 2.83
C THR A 408 16.76 -10.32 4.22
N LYS A 409 17.03 -9.50 5.24
CA LYS A 409 16.75 -9.84 6.66
C LYS A 409 15.36 -9.43 7.11
N ALA A 410 14.55 -8.79 6.26
CA ALA A 410 13.16 -8.51 6.59
C ALA A 410 12.36 -9.81 6.69
N TYR A 411 11.42 -9.88 7.64
CA TYR A 411 10.48 -10.99 7.69
C TYR A 411 9.34 -10.78 6.69
N ILE A 412 9.34 -11.53 5.60
CA ILE A 412 8.37 -11.38 4.51
C ILE A 412 7.28 -12.46 4.61
N VAL A 413 6.02 -12.03 4.62
CA VAL A 413 4.83 -12.89 4.55
C VAL A 413 4.07 -12.58 3.26
N GLU A 414 3.95 -13.57 2.37
CA GLU A 414 3.19 -13.47 1.12
C GLU A 414 1.98 -14.41 1.19
N GLU A 415 0.79 -13.86 1.42
CA GLU A 415 -0.41 -14.66 1.65
C GLU A 415 -1.34 -14.61 0.42
N LYS A 416 -1.23 -15.64 -0.43
CA LYS A 416 -2.05 -15.78 -1.64
C LYS A 416 -3.51 -16.09 -1.29
N SER A 417 -4.42 -15.64 -2.15
CA SER A 417 -5.86 -15.92 -2.10
C SER A 417 -6.15 -17.42 -1.99
N THR A 418 -7.26 -17.77 -1.34
CA THR A 418 -7.80 -19.13 -1.32
C THR A 418 -8.58 -19.49 -2.58
N ILE A 419 -8.90 -18.51 -3.43
CA ILE A 419 -9.59 -18.69 -4.71
C ILE A 419 -8.56 -19.16 -5.75
N GLU A 420 -8.71 -20.37 -6.29
CA GLU A 420 -7.71 -21.00 -7.17
C GLU A 420 -7.38 -20.16 -8.42
N GLU A 421 -8.35 -19.48 -9.03
CA GLU A 421 -8.12 -18.54 -10.14
C GLU A 421 -7.15 -17.40 -9.73
N VAL A 422 -7.41 -16.77 -8.59
CA VAL A 422 -6.63 -15.63 -8.08
C VAL A 422 -5.25 -16.10 -7.63
N LYS A 423 -5.18 -17.24 -6.95
CA LYS A 423 -3.95 -17.88 -6.50
C LYS A 423 -3.01 -18.22 -7.65
N ALA A 424 -3.56 -18.73 -8.75
CA ALA A 424 -2.81 -19.00 -9.98
C ALA A 424 -2.26 -17.70 -10.58
N LYS A 425 -3.10 -16.65 -10.74
CA LYS A 425 -2.68 -15.33 -11.21
C LYS A 425 -1.56 -14.74 -10.34
N GLN A 426 -1.71 -14.80 -9.02
CA GLN A 426 -0.72 -14.32 -8.05
C GLN A 426 0.61 -15.08 -8.06
N GLY A 427 0.65 -16.29 -8.63
CA GLY A 427 1.86 -17.06 -8.82
C GLY A 427 2.73 -16.62 -10.01
N LEU A 428 2.20 -15.77 -10.90
CA LEU A 428 2.90 -15.34 -12.11
C LEU A 428 3.85 -14.16 -11.82
N ALA A 429 5.15 -14.42 -11.90
CA ALA A 429 6.18 -13.42 -11.68
C ALA A 429 6.18 -12.31 -12.75
N GLY A 430 6.54 -11.09 -12.37
CA GLY A 430 6.69 -9.94 -13.28
C GLY A 430 5.38 -9.45 -13.92
N THR A 431 4.23 -9.95 -13.48
CA THR A 431 2.91 -9.49 -13.94
C THR A 431 2.29 -8.52 -12.93
N LYS A 432 1.29 -7.74 -13.36
CA LYS A 432 0.49 -6.91 -12.44
C LYS A 432 -0.21 -7.72 -11.33
N TYR A 433 -0.33 -9.03 -11.51
CA TYR A 433 -0.99 -9.94 -10.57
C TYR A 433 -0.06 -10.47 -9.49
N SER A 434 1.26 -10.41 -9.69
CA SER A 434 2.23 -11.02 -8.80
C SER A 434 2.03 -10.55 -7.35
N ILE A 435 2.06 -11.50 -6.42
CA ILE A 435 2.11 -11.19 -4.98
C ILE A 435 3.54 -10.94 -4.50
N GLY A 436 4.54 -11.27 -5.32
CA GLY A 436 5.96 -11.19 -4.96
C GLY A 436 6.34 -9.78 -4.54
N VAL A 437 6.96 -9.64 -3.36
CA VAL A 437 7.40 -8.34 -2.84
C VAL A 437 8.36 -7.65 -3.82
N TYR A 438 9.31 -8.40 -4.41
CA TYR A 438 10.24 -7.83 -5.38
C TYR A 438 9.51 -7.29 -6.62
N ASP A 439 8.61 -8.08 -7.21
CA ASP A 439 7.86 -7.70 -8.41
C ASP A 439 7.01 -6.44 -8.19
N ARG A 440 6.42 -6.31 -6.99
CA ARG A 440 5.59 -5.15 -6.63
C ARG A 440 6.40 -3.89 -6.40
N ILE A 441 7.49 -3.97 -5.64
CA ILE A 441 8.35 -2.80 -5.37
C ILE A 441 9.04 -2.33 -6.66
N THR A 442 9.43 -3.25 -7.54
CA THR A 442 10.11 -2.92 -8.80
C THR A 442 9.17 -2.49 -9.92
N SER A 443 7.84 -2.66 -9.76
CA SER A 443 6.83 -2.18 -10.69
C SER A 443 6.95 -0.67 -10.94
N ALA A 444 6.70 -0.25 -12.18
CA ALA A 444 6.74 1.16 -12.59
C ALA A 444 5.68 2.03 -11.91
N THR A 445 4.57 1.44 -11.45
CA THR A 445 3.47 2.17 -10.80
C THR A 445 3.67 2.35 -9.29
N TRP A 446 4.69 1.74 -8.71
CA TRP A 446 4.98 1.86 -7.28
C TRP A 446 5.72 3.15 -6.96
N LYS A 447 5.29 3.86 -5.92
CA LYS A 447 5.86 5.17 -5.52
C LYS A 447 7.24 5.05 -4.87
N TYR A 448 7.46 4.00 -4.09
CA TYR A 448 8.66 3.83 -3.26
C TYR A 448 9.54 2.68 -3.76
N ARG A 449 9.90 2.73 -5.06
CA ARG A 449 10.78 1.72 -5.69
C ARG A 449 12.19 1.69 -5.05
N ASN A 450 12.55 2.79 -4.39
CA ASN A 450 13.76 2.96 -3.59
C ASN A 450 13.84 2.08 -2.33
N MET A 451 12.80 1.30 -2.00
CA MET A 451 12.81 0.35 -0.88
C MET A 451 13.72 -0.88 -1.10
N VAL A 452 14.05 -1.24 -2.35
CA VAL A 452 14.79 -2.49 -2.65
C VAL A 452 16.16 -2.53 -1.97
N LEU A 453 16.99 -1.49 -2.14
CA LEU A 453 18.35 -1.49 -1.59
C LEU A 453 18.39 -1.43 -0.04
N PRO A 454 17.58 -0.60 0.64
CA PRO A 454 17.45 -0.66 2.10
C PRO A 454 17.02 -2.03 2.62
N LEU A 455 16.09 -2.73 1.95
CA LEU A 455 15.67 -4.07 2.35
C LEU A 455 16.77 -5.13 2.14
N LEU A 456 17.51 -5.06 1.03
CA LEU A 456 18.64 -5.96 0.76
C LEU A 456 19.80 -5.78 1.75
N THR A 457 19.92 -4.59 2.36
CA THR A 457 21.05 -4.22 3.23
C THR A 457 20.67 -4.09 4.71
N LEU A 458 19.55 -4.68 5.12
CA LEU A 458 19.17 -4.76 6.53
C LEU A 458 20.21 -5.59 7.32
N PRO A 459 20.76 -5.04 8.43
CA PRO A 459 21.74 -5.78 9.23
C PRO A 459 21.10 -6.90 10.06
N GLU A 460 19.83 -6.75 10.40
CA GLU A 460 19.08 -7.65 11.29
C GLU A 460 17.58 -7.64 10.99
N LYS A 461 16.85 -8.57 11.62
CA LYS A 461 15.38 -8.63 11.60
C LYS A 461 14.78 -7.46 12.37
N SER A 462 14.69 -6.31 11.74
CA SER A 462 14.13 -5.08 12.31
C SER A 462 12.79 -4.67 11.68
N VAL A 463 12.48 -5.23 10.50
CA VAL A 463 11.31 -4.88 9.67
C VAL A 463 10.61 -6.16 9.23
N PHE A 464 9.28 -6.11 9.17
CA PHE A 464 8.46 -7.14 8.52
C PHE A 464 7.70 -6.54 7.34
N VAL A 465 7.41 -7.37 6.34
CA VAL A 465 6.66 -7.03 5.13
C VAL A 465 5.50 -8.01 4.96
N ILE A 466 4.29 -7.50 4.81
CA ILE A 466 3.08 -8.29 4.55
C ILE A 466 2.60 -7.97 3.14
N SER A 467 2.61 -8.95 2.25
CA SER A 467 2.08 -8.83 0.88
C SER A 467 0.82 -9.68 0.73
N THR A 468 -0.30 -9.03 0.43
CA THR A 468 -1.60 -9.67 0.15
C THR A 468 -2.17 -9.15 -1.16
N MET A 469 -3.36 -9.59 -1.60
CA MET A 469 -3.87 -9.28 -2.95
C MET A 469 -3.76 -7.82 -3.38
N SER A 470 -4.25 -6.86 -2.58
CA SER A 470 -4.25 -5.43 -2.94
C SER A 470 -3.31 -4.56 -2.09
N SER A 471 -2.57 -5.14 -1.16
CA SER A 471 -1.77 -4.35 -0.20
C SER A 471 -0.34 -4.87 -0.02
N LEU A 472 0.55 -3.94 0.29
CA LEU A 472 1.94 -4.20 0.65
C LEU A 472 2.29 -3.38 1.89
N GLY A 473 2.27 -4.05 3.04
CA GLY A 473 2.48 -3.44 4.35
C GLY A 473 3.89 -3.59 4.88
N PHE A 474 4.39 -2.55 5.53
CA PHE A 474 5.71 -2.48 6.14
C PHE A 474 5.59 -2.02 7.59
N GLY A 475 6.18 -2.78 8.52
CA GLY A 475 6.19 -2.43 9.93
C GLY A 475 7.51 -2.77 10.61
N ALA A 476 7.75 -2.15 11.77
CA ALA A 476 8.95 -2.37 12.58
C ALA A 476 8.68 -3.39 13.68
N TYR A 477 9.68 -4.18 14.05
CA TYR A 477 9.59 -5.03 15.24
C TYR A 477 9.43 -4.17 16.51
N ASP A 478 10.19 -3.08 16.63
CA ASP A 478 10.15 -2.21 17.81
C ASP A 478 8.82 -1.44 17.97
N ARG A 479 7.92 -1.46 16.98
CA ARG A 479 6.53 -0.98 17.16
C ARG A 479 5.75 -1.81 18.19
N TYR A 480 6.16 -3.06 18.39
CA TYR A 480 5.54 -4.04 19.27
C TYR A 480 6.36 -4.36 20.51
N ARG A 481 7.58 -3.81 20.60
CA ARG A 481 8.46 -3.97 21.76
C ARG A 481 7.94 -3.17 22.94
N ASN A 482 7.85 -3.84 24.08
CA ASN A 482 7.41 -3.27 25.35
C ASN A 482 7.87 -4.15 26.53
N SER A 483 7.42 -3.84 27.74
CA SER A 483 7.72 -4.61 28.96
C SER A 483 7.34 -6.10 28.87
N ASP A 484 6.31 -6.44 28.09
CA ASP A 484 5.75 -7.80 27.97
C ASP A 484 6.43 -8.58 26.83
N HIS A 485 6.77 -7.90 25.74
CA HIS A 485 7.44 -8.45 24.55
C HIS A 485 8.82 -7.79 24.39
N LYS A 486 9.75 -8.21 25.23
CA LYS A 486 11.13 -7.71 25.22
C LYS A 486 11.89 -8.14 23.97
N ALA A 487 12.92 -7.39 23.61
CA ALA A 487 13.79 -7.73 22.49
C ALA A 487 14.33 -9.16 22.55
N GLY A 488 14.50 -9.76 21.36
CA GLY A 488 14.92 -11.14 21.20
C GLY A 488 13.76 -12.07 20.84
N LYS A 489 13.80 -13.30 21.33
CA LYS A 489 12.86 -14.37 20.89
C LYS A 489 11.39 -14.04 21.14
N ALA A 490 11.06 -13.46 22.30
CA ALA A 490 9.68 -13.15 22.67
C ALA A 490 9.03 -12.14 21.70
N LEU A 491 9.72 -11.03 21.41
CA LEU A 491 9.27 -10.07 20.40
C LEU A 491 9.20 -10.69 19.01
N ASN A 492 10.21 -11.46 18.61
CA ASN A 492 10.26 -12.05 17.28
C ASN A 492 9.10 -13.03 17.04
N ASP A 493 8.87 -13.95 17.97
CA ASP A 493 7.78 -14.92 17.87
C ASP A 493 6.42 -14.21 17.83
N PHE A 494 6.22 -13.19 18.67
CA PHE A 494 5.00 -12.40 18.69
C PHE A 494 4.76 -11.66 17.37
N VAL A 495 5.77 -10.96 16.85
CA VAL A 495 5.65 -10.19 15.59
C VAL A 495 5.44 -11.12 14.41
N GLU A 496 6.20 -12.20 14.31
CA GLU A 496 6.13 -13.12 13.17
C GLU A 496 4.79 -13.88 13.14
N GLU A 497 4.27 -14.33 14.29
CA GLU A 497 2.96 -14.97 14.36
C GLU A 497 1.82 -13.99 14.03
N ASN A 498 1.82 -12.80 14.64
CA ASN A 498 0.76 -11.83 14.36
C ASN A 498 0.84 -11.27 12.94
N ALA A 499 2.02 -11.19 12.32
CA ALA A 499 2.18 -10.85 10.90
C ALA A 499 1.52 -11.90 9.99
N ARG A 500 1.70 -13.20 10.27
CA ARG A 500 1.01 -14.28 9.54
C ARG A 500 -0.50 -14.22 9.72
N GLU A 501 -0.96 -14.05 10.95
CA GLU A 501 -2.40 -13.97 11.24
C GLU A 501 -3.04 -12.72 10.60
N THR A 502 -2.33 -11.59 10.59
CA THR A 502 -2.77 -10.37 9.91
C THR A 502 -2.83 -10.56 8.40
N ALA A 503 -1.82 -11.20 7.80
CA ALA A 503 -1.82 -11.50 6.37
C ALA A 503 -2.99 -12.41 5.97
N LYS A 504 -3.31 -13.44 6.77
CA LYS A 504 -4.49 -14.30 6.57
C LYS A 504 -5.79 -13.52 6.64
N ARG A 505 -5.97 -12.66 7.65
CA ARG A 505 -7.16 -11.79 7.78
C ARG A 505 -7.32 -10.87 6.56
N GLN A 506 -6.25 -10.19 6.17
CA GLN A 506 -6.26 -9.30 4.99
C GLN A 506 -6.55 -10.06 3.69
N ARG A 507 -5.99 -11.27 3.51
CA ARG A 507 -6.35 -12.16 2.40
C ARG A 507 -7.84 -12.48 2.43
N ASP A 508 -8.34 -12.93 3.57
CA ASP A 508 -9.74 -13.36 3.73
C ASP A 508 -10.72 -12.21 3.43
N HIS A 509 -10.37 -10.97 3.80
CA HIS A 509 -11.12 -9.78 3.42
C HIS A 509 -11.19 -9.54 1.91
N TYR A 510 -10.08 -9.71 1.20
CA TYR A 510 -10.09 -9.58 -0.26
C TYR A 510 -10.75 -10.77 -0.96
N ASP A 511 -10.63 -11.98 -0.42
CA ASP A 511 -11.36 -13.15 -0.93
C ASP A 511 -12.87 -12.94 -0.81
N TYR A 512 -13.33 -12.39 0.33
CA TYR A 512 -14.71 -11.94 0.51
C TYR A 512 -15.11 -10.96 -0.59
N TRP A 513 -14.41 -9.84 -0.74
CA TRP A 513 -14.79 -8.81 -1.72
C TRP A 513 -14.70 -9.30 -3.18
N TYR A 514 -13.72 -10.14 -3.52
CA TYR A 514 -13.57 -10.71 -4.85
C TYR A 514 -14.77 -11.59 -5.25
N ARG A 515 -15.42 -12.24 -4.27
CA ARG A 515 -16.63 -13.07 -4.47
C ARG A 515 -17.91 -12.25 -4.60
N ILE A 516 -17.95 -11.06 -3.99
CA ILE A 516 -19.12 -10.18 -4.00
C ILE A 516 -19.16 -9.28 -5.23
N LEU A 517 -18.01 -8.77 -5.66
CA LEU A 517 -17.94 -7.80 -6.76
C LEU A 517 -17.99 -8.46 -8.13
N ASP A 518 -18.43 -7.67 -9.12
CA ASP A 518 -18.37 -8.07 -10.52
C ASP A 518 -16.92 -8.13 -11.05
N GLU A 519 -16.75 -8.78 -12.21
CA GLU A 519 -15.43 -9.04 -12.79
C GLU A 519 -14.62 -7.77 -13.09
N GLN A 520 -15.26 -6.71 -13.58
CA GLN A 520 -14.58 -5.47 -13.94
C GLN A 520 -14.05 -4.75 -12.70
N SER A 521 -14.83 -4.79 -11.62
CA SER A 521 -14.46 -4.19 -10.34
C SER A 521 -13.35 -5.00 -9.65
N ARG A 522 -13.51 -6.32 -9.54
CA ARG A 522 -12.54 -7.17 -8.81
C ARG A 522 -11.17 -7.27 -9.49
N GLU A 523 -11.11 -7.09 -10.82
CA GLU A 523 -9.83 -7.03 -11.55
C GLU A 523 -8.96 -5.81 -11.15
N LYS A 524 -9.56 -4.78 -10.53
CA LYS A 524 -8.84 -3.62 -10.00
C LYS A 524 -8.18 -3.88 -8.65
N PHE A 525 -8.48 -5.00 -7.97
CA PHE A 525 -7.82 -5.37 -6.70
C PHE A 525 -6.35 -5.72 -6.84
N TYR A 526 -5.84 -5.96 -8.05
CA TYR A 526 -4.41 -6.20 -8.28
C TYR A 526 -3.56 -4.92 -8.29
N ARG A 527 -4.11 -3.78 -7.84
CA ARG A 527 -3.31 -2.62 -7.43
C ARG A 527 -2.49 -2.94 -6.17
N THR A 528 -1.52 -2.09 -5.84
CA THR A 528 -0.72 -2.24 -4.63
C THR A 528 -0.83 -0.98 -3.78
N ILE A 529 -1.55 -1.07 -2.66
CA ILE A 529 -1.68 -0.01 -1.66
C ILE A 529 -0.63 -0.21 -0.58
N LEU A 530 0.10 0.85 -0.27
CA LEU A 530 1.08 0.86 0.82
C LEU A 530 0.39 0.80 2.17
N LEU A 531 0.86 -0.05 3.09
CA LEU A 531 0.53 0.08 4.52
C LEU A 531 1.79 0.42 5.31
N TYR A 532 1.73 1.40 6.19
CA TYR A 532 2.84 1.75 7.07
C TYR A 532 2.42 1.72 8.54
N ASP A 533 3.17 0.98 9.35
CA ASP A 533 3.07 1.03 10.81
C ASP A 533 3.90 2.19 11.35
N ALA A 534 3.25 3.29 11.73
CA ALA A 534 3.86 4.62 11.71
C ALA A 534 4.71 4.92 12.95
N TYR A 535 6.02 4.72 12.79
CA TYR A 535 7.21 5.28 13.47
C TYR A 535 7.22 5.42 15.00
N LYS A 536 6.21 4.96 15.74
CA LYS A 536 6.19 4.96 17.20
C LYS A 536 6.83 3.68 17.71
N PHE A 537 8.10 3.74 18.07
CA PHE A 537 8.89 2.59 18.49
C PHE A 537 9.08 2.58 20.02
N GLY A 538 8.89 1.41 20.62
CA GLY A 538 9.07 1.17 22.04
C GLY A 538 10.41 0.50 22.37
N ASP A 539 10.67 0.39 23.65
CA ASP A 539 11.80 -0.33 24.25
C ASP A 539 11.32 -1.27 25.37
N ASP A 540 12.23 -1.99 26.02
CA ASP A 540 11.88 -2.98 27.06
C ASP A 540 11.30 -2.34 28.35
N THR A 541 11.35 -1.01 28.48
CA THR A 541 10.80 -0.25 29.61
C THR A 541 9.45 0.38 29.29
N THR A 542 9.08 0.42 28.01
CA THR A 542 7.82 0.99 27.54
C THR A 542 6.66 0.16 28.07
N SER A 543 5.71 0.81 28.75
CA SER A 543 4.46 0.18 29.19
C SER A 543 3.42 0.25 28.07
N GLY A 544 2.83 -0.89 27.70
CA GLY A 544 1.78 -0.93 26.69
C GLY A 544 2.28 -0.63 25.28
N LYS A 545 1.56 0.24 24.55
CA LYS A 545 1.89 0.63 23.16
C LYS A 545 2.77 1.88 23.16
N ALA A 546 3.80 1.90 22.32
CA ALA A 546 4.64 3.08 22.15
C ALA A 546 3.83 4.27 21.59
N THR A 547 4.04 5.45 22.19
CA THR A 547 3.37 6.71 21.84
C THR A 547 4.32 7.75 21.26
N VAL A 548 5.63 7.62 21.53
CA VAL A 548 6.65 8.56 21.09
C VAL A 548 7.08 8.25 19.67
N GLU A 549 6.98 9.25 18.80
CA GLU A 549 7.39 9.16 17.40
C GLU A 549 8.91 9.17 17.26
N ALA A 550 9.45 8.17 16.58
CA ALA A 550 10.82 8.15 16.14
C ALA A 550 10.99 9.11 14.96
N LYS A 551 11.82 10.12 15.14
CA LYS A 551 12.25 11.02 14.07
C LYS A 551 13.24 10.31 13.14
N PHE A 552 13.46 10.88 11.97
CA PHE A 552 14.42 10.39 10.97
C PHE A 552 15.87 10.30 11.49
N ASP A 553 16.24 11.05 12.51
CA ASP A 553 17.54 10.97 13.19
C ASP A 553 17.58 9.96 14.36
N SER A 554 16.51 9.17 14.55
CA SER A 554 16.48 8.12 15.57
C SER A 554 17.54 7.05 15.33
N SER A 555 18.17 6.61 16.42
CA SER A 555 19.11 5.48 16.43
C SER A 555 18.42 4.12 16.32
N ASN A 556 17.09 4.07 16.32
CA ASN A 556 16.35 2.83 16.17
C ASN A 556 16.76 2.10 14.87
N PRO A 557 17.12 0.79 14.92
CA PRO A 557 17.62 0.07 13.75
C PRO A 557 16.67 0.08 12.55
N ALA A 558 15.35 0.00 12.78
CA ALA A 558 14.36 0.01 11.70
C ALA A 558 14.26 1.41 11.06
N MET A 559 14.33 2.49 11.85
CA MET A 559 14.40 3.84 11.31
C MET A 559 15.68 4.06 10.51
N LYS A 560 16.83 3.76 11.12
CA LYS A 560 18.15 4.03 10.55
C LYS A 560 18.42 3.24 9.27
N ASN A 561 17.98 1.99 9.20
CA ASN A 561 18.33 1.10 8.09
C ASN A 561 17.24 0.92 7.04
N PHE A 562 15.99 1.31 7.32
CA PHE A 562 14.89 1.15 6.38
C PHE A 562 14.00 2.40 6.24
N PHE A 563 13.17 2.73 7.23
CA PHE A 563 12.16 3.79 7.06
C PHE A 563 12.78 5.15 6.76
N GLY A 564 13.89 5.45 7.41
CA GLY A 564 14.64 6.68 7.20
C GLY A 564 15.26 6.78 5.81
N PRO A 565 16.03 5.77 5.37
CA PRO A 565 16.53 5.67 4.00
C PRO A 565 15.44 5.74 2.91
N VAL A 566 14.26 5.15 3.13
CA VAL A 566 13.14 5.24 2.18
C VAL A 566 12.56 6.65 2.13
N GLY A 567 12.54 7.36 3.27
CA GLY A 567 12.26 8.79 3.33
C GLY A 567 10.77 9.17 3.20
N ASN A 568 9.85 8.28 3.58
CA ASN A 568 8.42 8.60 3.56
C ASN A 568 8.04 9.47 4.77
N LYS A 569 7.86 10.78 4.56
CA LYS A 569 7.44 11.71 5.61
C LYS A 569 5.93 11.60 5.83
N VAL A 570 5.52 11.03 6.95
CA VAL A 570 4.12 10.85 7.32
C VAL A 570 3.65 11.96 8.25
N VAL A 571 2.37 12.35 8.13
CA VAL A 571 1.73 13.20 9.14
C VAL A 571 1.37 12.32 10.32
N HIS A 572 1.85 12.67 11.51
CA HIS A 572 1.43 11.99 12.72
C HIS A 572 0.30 12.76 13.41
N ASN A 573 -0.74 12.02 13.82
CA ASN A 573 -1.82 12.52 14.64
C ASN A 573 -1.95 11.67 15.91
N GLN A 574 -2.80 12.12 16.84
CA GLN A 574 -3.14 11.37 18.04
C GLN A 574 -4.21 10.29 17.78
N HIS A 575 -4.83 10.29 16.59
CA HIS A 575 -5.92 9.40 16.19
C HIS A 575 -5.42 8.09 15.53
N GLY A 576 -6.39 7.23 15.19
CA GLY A 576 -6.20 5.82 14.85
C GLY A 576 -5.27 5.52 13.67
N ALA A 577 -5.71 5.88 12.47
CA ALA A 577 -5.04 5.69 11.19
C ALA A 577 -5.60 6.70 10.17
N TYR A 578 -5.02 6.76 8.98
CA TYR A 578 -5.63 7.46 7.85
C TYR A 578 -5.21 6.86 6.51
N ALA A 579 -6.09 7.00 5.52
CA ALA A 579 -5.87 6.69 4.12
C ALA A 579 -5.57 7.95 3.30
N THR A 580 -4.62 7.84 2.37
CA THR A 580 -4.19 8.93 1.46
C THR A 580 -4.76 8.79 0.04
N GLY A 581 -5.51 7.73 -0.23
CA GLY A 581 -5.90 7.31 -1.57
C GLY A 581 -4.91 6.31 -2.18
N ASP A 582 -3.60 6.45 -1.91
CA ASP A 582 -2.52 5.59 -2.42
C ASP A 582 -1.73 4.84 -1.32
N GLY A 583 -2.14 5.00 -0.07
CA GLY A 583 -1.53 4.33 1.08
C GLY A 583 -2.30 4.57 2.39
N VAL A 584 -2.16 3.63 3.32
CA VAL A 584 -2.75 3.64 4.65
C VAL A 584 -1.65 3.71 5.71
N TYR A 585 -1.85 4.54 6.72
CA TYR A 585 -0.87 4.78 7.77
C TYR A 585 -1.46 4.57 9.16
N TYR A 586 -0.91 3.60 9.90
CA TYR A 586 -1.34 3.22 11.25
C TYR A 586 -0.63 4.08 12.31
N MET A 587 -1.29 5.13 12.80
CA MET A 587 -0.72 6.12 13.71
C MET A 587 -0.80 5.72 15.18
N SER A 588 -1.95 5.23 15.62
CA SER A 588 -2.22 4.82 17.00
C SER A 588 -2.56 3.34 17.10
N TYR A 589 -3.45 2.87 16.21
CA TYR A 589 -3.66 1.43 16.04
C TYR A 589 -2.38 0.78 15.54
N ARG A 590 -2.16 -0.48 15.92
CA ARG A 590 -1.03 -1.27 15.43
C ARG A 590 -1.55 -2.23 14.38
N MET A 591 -0.85 -2.32 13.25
CA MET A 591 -1.28 -3.14 12.11
C MET A 591 -1.50 -4.62 12.47
N LEU A 592 -0.70 -5.16 13.39
CA LEU A 592 -0.76 -6.57 13.80
C LEU A 592 -1.78 -6.89 14.91
N ASP A 593 -2.36 -5.86 15.55
CA ASP A 593 -3.42 -6.06 16.55
C ASP A 593 -4.74 -6.47 15.85
N LYS A 594 -5.67 -7.11 16.59
CA LYS A 594 -7.01 -7.41 16.06
C LYS A 594 -7.76 -6.13 15.64
N ASP A 595 -7.66 -5.06 16.42
CA ASP A 595 -8.19 -3.73 16.08
C ASP A 595 -7.54 -3.14 14.81
N GLY A 596 -6.31 -3.55 14.52
CA GLY A 596 -5.60 -3.21 13.28
C GLY A 596 -6.30 -3.77 12.04
N ALA A 597 -6.93 -4.94 12.14
CA ALA A 597 -7.72 -5.52 11.06
C ALA A 597 -9.05 -4.79 10.85
N ILE A 598 -9.69 -4.31 11.92
CA ILE A 598 -10.92 -3.53 11.80
C ILE A 598 -10.61 -2.18 11.14
N THR A 599 -9.58 -1.50 11.64
CA THR A 599 -9.04 -0.26 11.06
C THR A 599 -8.64 -0.48 9.61
N TYR A 600 -8.02 -1.61 9.27
CA TYR A 600 -7.69 -1.97 7.90
C TYR A 600 -8.92 -1.92 6.98
N THR A 601 -10.06 -2.53 7.39
CA THR A 601 -11.28 -2.51 6.56
C THR A 601 -11.87 -1.11 6.42
N HIS A 602 -11.73 -0.26 7.45
CA HIS A 602 -12.14 1.14 7.42
C HIS A 602 -11.33 1.92 6.38
N GLU A 603 -10.00 1.92 6.52
CA GLU A 603 -9.10 2.66 5.64
C GLU A 603 -9.11 2.12 4.20
N MET A 604 -9.23 0.80 4.02
CA MET A 604 -9.39 0.21 2.69
C MET A 604 -10.71 0.57 2.03
N THR A 605 -11.76 0.88 2.81
CA THR A 605 -12.99 1.45 2.25
C THR A 605 -12.74 2.84 1.70
N HIS A 606 -12.03 3.70 2.44
CA HIS A 606 -11.66 5.04 1.97
C HIS A 606 -10.85 5.01 0.67
N ASP A 607 -9.95 4.03 0.52
CA ASP A 607 -9.13 3.86 -0.68
C ASP A 607 -9.86 3.18 -1.85
N SER A 608 -10.95 2.43 -1.60
CA SER A 608 -11.57 1.53 -2.61
C SER A 608 -13.01 1.87 -2.98
N ASP A 609 -13.69 2.73 -2.24
CA ASP A 609 -15.11 3.04 -2.49
C ASP A 609 -15.36 3.77 -3.81
N GLN A 610 -14.45 4.66 -4.24
CA GLN A 610 -14.61 5.42 -5.48
C GLN A 610 -14.58 4.54 -6.74
N ASP A 611 -13.60 3.64 -6.84
CA ASP A 611 -13.26 2.97 -8.10
C ASP A 611 -13.52 1.46 -8.11
N ILE A 612 -13.66 0.82 -6.94
CA ILE A 612 -13.78 -0.63 -6.80
C ILE A 612 -15.09 -1.06 -6.14
N TYR A 613 -15.33 -0.73 -4.86
CA TYR A 613 -16.46 -1.27 -4.11
C TYR A 613 -17.82 -0.81 -4.66
N LEU A 614 -17.89 0.41 -5.22
CA LEU A 614 -19.12 0.96 -5.80
C LEU A 614 -19.25 0.74 -7.31
N GLY A 615 -18.57 -0.25 -7.88
CA GLY A 615 -18.67 -0.55 -9.32
C GLY A 615 -17.97 0.47 -10.23
N GLY A 616 -17.19 1.38 -9.66
CA GLY A 616 -16.48 2.43 -10.41
C GLY A 616 -17.31 3.67 -10.75
N TYR A 617 -18.52 3.80 -10.22
CA TYR A 617 -19.38 4.97 -10.44
C TYR A 617 -19.03 6.17 -9.55
N GLY A 618 -18.16 5.99 -8.55
CA GLY A 618 -17.86 7.00 -7.55
C GLY A 618 -18.94 7.16 -6.47
N ARG A 619 -18.56 7.83 -5.38
CA ARG A 619 -19.43 8.16 -4.25
C ARG A 619 -20.62 9.01 -4.70
N ARG A 620 -21.83 8.73 -4.18
CA ARG A 620 -23.00 9.58 -4.42
C ARG A 620 -22.77 11.00 -3.89
N SER A 621 -23.05 12.00 -4.73
CA SER A 621 -22.85 13.40 -4.37
C SER A 621 -23.53 13.75 -3.03
N GLY A 622 -22.79 14.39 -2.11
CA GLY A 622 -23.28 14.73 -0.77
C GLY A 622 -22.98 13.69 0.33
N LEU A 623 -22.68 12.43 -0.02
CA LEU A 623 -22.17 11.42 0.92
C LEU A 623 -20.64 11.50 0.99
N GLY A 624 -20.12 11.81 2.18
CA GLY A 624 -18.68 11.88 2.41
C GLY A 624 -18.02 10.49 2.59
N PRO A 625 -16.69 10.42 2.64
CA PRO A 625 -15.94 9.16 2.80
C PRO A 625 -16.36 8.34 4.05
N GLU A 626 -16.56 8.98 5.20
CA GLU A 626 -16.93 8.30 6.46
C GLU A 626 -18.31 7.65 6.44
N PHE A 627 -19.18 8.09 5.51
CA PHE A 627 -20.46 7.43 5.28
C PHE A 627 -20.27 5.96 4.88
N PHE A 628 -19.28 5.69 4.02
CA PHE A 628 -19.04 4.37 3.43
C PHE A 628 -18.23 3.47 4.35
N ALA A 629 -17.28 4.03 5.09
CA ALA A 629 -16.45 3.26 6.02
C ALA A 629 -17.24 2.92 7.29
N LYS A 630 -17.36 3.85 8.24
CA LYS A 630 -18.00 3.58 9.53
C LYS A 630 -19.50 3.29 9.35
N GLY A 631 -19.92 2.11 9.80
CA GLY A 631 -21.34 1.73 9.85
C GLY A 631 -21.95 1.28 8.51
N LEU A 632 -21.13 1.05 7.47
CA LEU A 632 -21.60 0.50 6.19
C LEU A 632 -20.73 -0.67 5.69
N LEU A 633 -19.51 -0.38 5.20
CA LEU A 633 -18.63 -1.39 4.58
C LEU A 633 -17.44 -1.83 5.47
N GLN A 634 -17.27 -1.21 6.63
CA GLN A 634 -16.34 -1.65 7.67
C GLN A 634 -16.85 -2.91 8.40
N ALA A 635 -15.91 -3.79 8.78
CA ALA A 635 -16.18 -4.89 9.69
C ALA A 635 -16.59 -4.39 11.10
N PRO A 636 -17.36 -5.18 11.88
CA PRO A 636 -17.72 -4.83 13.26
C PRO A 636 -16.48 -4.65 14.14
N ASP A 637 -16.55 -3.73 15.11
CA ASP A 637 -15.43 -3.48 16.03
C ASP A 637 -15.28 -4.66 17.01
N GLN A 638 -16.38 -5.27 17.44
CA GLN A 638 -16.40 -6.46 18.29
C GLN A 638 -17.49 -7.45 17.86
N PRO A 639 -17.31 -8.76 18.12
CA PRO A 639 -18.34 -9.77 17.83
C PRO A 639 -19.65 -9.52 18.58
N SER A 640 -19.59 -8.85 19.73
CA SER A 640 -20.74 -8.56 20.60
C SER A 640 -21.48 -7.27 20.24
N ASP A 641 -21.01 -6.50 19.27
CA ASP A 641 -21.61 -5.22 18.91
C ASP A 641 -23.00 -5.42 18.31
N ALA A 642 -24.00 -4.80 18.94
CA ALA A 642 -25.37 -4.73 18.45
C ALA A 642 -25.50 -3.66 17.34
N THR A 643 -24.72 -3.79 16.28
CA THR A 643 -24.72 -2.91 15.11
C THR A 643 -24.97 -3.72 13.84
N ILE A 644 -25.67 -3.12 12.88
CA ILE A 644 -25.79 -3.68 11.54
C ILE A 644 -24.49 -3.39 10.80
N THR A 645 -23.71 -4.43 10.53
CA THR A 645 -22.41 -4.39 9.86
C THR A 645 -22.21 -5.65 9.05
N ILE A 646 -21.25 -5.62 8.12
CA ILE A 646 -20.86 -6.79 7.34
C ILE A 646 -19.48 -7.22 7.82
N ASN A 647 -19.42 -8.36 8.53
CA ASN A 647 -18.13 -8.94 8.86
C ASN A 647 -17.48 -9.52 7.60
N SER A 648 -16.35 -8.97 7.20
CA SER A 648 -15.57 -9.39 6.03
C SER A 648 -14.18 -9.92 6.39
N ILE A 649 -13.73 -9.77 7.64
CA ILE A 649 -12.32 -9.98 8.00
C ILE A 649 -12.09 -10.83 9.25
N LEU A 650 -12.97 -10.72 10.25
CA LEU A 650 -12.77 -11.39 11.54
C LEU A 650 -13.35 -12.80 11.49
N LYS A 651 -12.56 -13.78 11.93
CA LYS A 651 -13.02 -15.14 12.17
C LYS A 651 -13.16 -15.35 13.67
N HIS A 652 -14.26 -16.00 14.05
CA HIS A 652 -14.59 -16.33 15.43
C HIS A 652 -14.72 -17.85 15.57
N SER A 653 -14.43 -18.38 16.75
CA SER A 653 -14.61 -19.79 17.05
C SER A 653 -15.79 -20.00 18.01
N LYS A 654 -16.54 -21.08 17.81
CA LYS A 654 -17.57 -21.51 18.77
C LYS A 654 -16.99 -21.94 20.12
N SER A 655 -15.68 -22.19 20.19
CA SER A 655 -14.98 -22.46 21.44
C SER A 655 -14.58 -21.19 22.20
N ASP A 656 -14.73 -20.01 21.59
CA ASP A 656 -14.36 -18.75 22.24
C ASP A 656 -15.30 -18.47 23.41
N SER A 657 -14.75 -17.97 24.53
CA SER A 657 -15.54 -17.59 25.71
C SER A 657 -16.58 -16.50 25.42
N THR A 658 -16.42 -15.77 24.30
CA THR A 658 -17.33 -14.73 23.84
C THR A 658 -18.45 -15.23 22.92
N GLU A 659 -18.49 -16.53 22.57
CA GLU A 659 -19.48 -17.08 21.62
C GLU A 659 -20.92 -16.79 22.06
N ASP A 660 -21.25 -16.91 23.34
CA ASP A 660 -22.58 -16.62 23.89
C ASP A 660 -23.05 -15.17 23.61
N SER A 661 -22.10 -14.25 23.39
CA SER A 661 -22.36 -12.84 23.12
C SER A 661 -22.30 -12.46 21.65
N ARG A 662 -21.90 -13.37 20.75
CA ARG A 662 -21.68 -13.10 19.32
C ARG A 662 -22.96 -12.71 18.59
N LEU A 663 -22.94 -11.59 17.86
CA LEU A 663 -24.04 -11.11 17.01
C LEU A 663 -23.67 -11.05 15.53
N GLN A 664 -22.45 -11.45 15.19
CA GLN A 664 -21.86 -11.33 13.86
C GLN A 664 -21.59 -12.71 13.26
N VAL A 665 -21.36 -12.78 11.94
CA VAL A 665 -21.00 -14.02 11.23
C VAL A 665 -19.75 -14.67 11.85
N LEU A 666 -19.77 -16.00 11.99
CA LEU A 666 -18.67 -16.78 12.57
C LEU A 666 -17.42 -16.78 11.68
N ASP A 667 -17.57 -17.17 10.40
CA ASP A 667 -16.51 -17.13 9.38
C ASP A 667 -17.05 -16.49 8.10
N PRO A 668 -16.55 -15.30 7.69
CA PRO A 668 -17.03 -14.62 6.50
C PRO A 668 -16.65 -15.35 5.19
N THR A 669 -15.48 -16.01 5.15
CA THR A 669 -15.01 -16.72 3.97
C THR A 669 -15.78 -18.01 3.70
N GLU A 670 -16.41 -18.59 4.72
CA GLU A 670 -17.33 -19.71 4.56
C GLU A 670 -18.77 -19.25 4.30
N ARG A 671 -19.22 -18.18 4.97
CA ARG A 671 -20.61 -17.70 4.85
C ARG A 671 -20.91 -17.07 3.50
N PHE A 672 -19.93 -16.44 2.87
CA PHE A 672 -20.12 -15.64 1.67
C PHE A 672 -19.30 -16.20 0.49
N GLN A 673 -19.88 -17.11 -0.29
CA GLN A 673 -19.22 -17.66 -1.48
C GLN A 673 -19.47 -16.81 -2.73
N ASN A 674 -20.52 -15.98 -2.73
CA ASN A 674 -20.94 -15.09 -3.82
C ASN A 674 -21.86 -13.95 -3.32
N ALA A 675 -22.22 -13.02 -4.21
CA ALA A 675 -23.12 -11.90 -3.91
C ALA A 675 -24.53 -12.31 -3.43
N THR A 676 -25.07 -13.43 -3.92
CA THR A 676 -26.38 -13.96 -3.51
C THR A 676 -26.35 -14.43 -2.07
N ASP A 677 -25.25 -15.01 -1.60
CA ASP A 677 -25.09 -15.44 -0.21
C ASP A 677 -25.14 -14.24 0.75
N LEU A 678 -24.53 -13.11 0.36
CA LEU A 678 -24.59 -11.86 1.11
C LEU A 678 -26.01 -11.31 1.13
N GLN A 679 -26.68 -11.25 -0.02
CA GLN A 679 -28.08 -10.83 -0.09
C GLN A 679 -28.96 -11.71 0.81
N ASN A 680 -28.80 -13.03 0.74
CA ASN A 680 -29.55 -13.99 1.53
C ASN A 680 -29.31 -13.81 3.04
N TYR A 681 -28.05 -13.59 3.45
CA TYR A 681 -27.70 -13.29 4.83
C TYR A 681 -28.43 -12.06 5.36
N VAL A 682 -28.29 -10.94 4.63
CA VAL A 682 -28.87 -9.66 5.05
C VAL A 682 -30.39 -9.72 4.99
N HIS A 683 -30.97 -10.39 4.00
CA HIS A 683 -32.41 -10.63 3.91
C HIS A 683 -32.95 -11.38 5.12
N ASN A 684 -32.38 -12.54 5.45
CA ASN A 684 -32.82 -13.35 6.60
C ASN A 684 -32.57 -12.64 7.95
N MET A 685 -31.50 -11.84 8.06
CA MET A 685 -31.26 -11.00 9.22
C MET A 685 -32.34 -9.92 9.33
N PHE A 686 -32.69 -9.25 8.23
CA PHE A 686 -33.76 -8.24 8.20
C PHE A 686 -35.16 -8.84 8.41
N ASP A 687 -35.40 -10.09 8.02
CA ASP A 687 -36.64 -10.80 8.38
C ASP A 687 -36.82 -10.83 9.90
N LEU A 688 -35.76 -11.15 10.64
CA LEU A 688 -35.77 -11.16 12.09
C LEU A 688 -35.86 -9.76 12.68
N ILE A 689 -35.06 -8.81 12.17
CA ILE A 689 -35.08 -7.42 12.63
C ILE A 689 -36.49 -6.86 12.44
N TYR A 690 -37.08 -6.94 11.25
CA TYR A 690 -38.41 -6.41 10.99
C TYR A 690 -39.50 -7.07 11.82
N MET A 691 -39.42 -8.38 12.09
CA MET A 691 -40.33 -9.02 13.03
C MET A 691 -40.18 -8.39 14.43
N LEU A 692 -38.97 -8.32 14.97
CA LEU A 692 -38.72 -7.77 16.32
C LEU A 692 -39.09 -6.27 16.44
N GLU A 693 -38.83 -5.48 15.39
CA GLU A 693 -39.26 -4.08 15.32
C GLU A 693 -40.78 -3.97 15.26
N TYR A 694 -41.46 -4.81 14.46
CA TYR A 694 -42.92 -4.83 14.37
C TYR A 694 -43.56 -5.15 15.73
N LEU A 695 -43.04 -6.16 16.44
CA LEU A 695 -43.54 -6.51 17.78
C LEU A 695 -43.35 -5.37 18.78
N GLU A 696 -42.19 -4.70 18.75
CA GLU A 696 -41.94 -3.53 19.60
C GLU A 696 -42.87 -2.36 19.22
N GLY A 697 -43.04 -2.07 17.94
CA GLY A 697 -43.93 -1.02 17.46
C GLY A 697 -45.39 -1.25 17.83
N GLN A 698 -45.89 -2.48 17.67
CA GLN A 698 -47.22 -2.89 18.13
C GLN A 698 -47.37 -2.73 19.64
N SER A 699 -46.33 -3.09 20.40
CA SER A 699 -46.34 -2.89 21.83
C SER A 699 -46.43 -1.41 22.21
N ILE A 700 -45.63 -0.56 21.56
CA ILE A 700 -45.60 0.88 21.81
C ILE A 700 -46.96 1.51 21.54
N VAL A 701 -47.59 1.23 20.39
CA VAL A 701 -48.85 1.90 20.02
C VAL A 701 -50.02 1.45 20.87
N ASN A 702 -50.02 0.19 21.32
CA ASN A 702 -51.13 -0.44 22.05
C ASN A 702 -50.99 -0.41 23.58
N LYS A 703 -49.77 -0.36 24.14
CA LYS A 703 -49.53 -0.53 25.58
C LYS A 703 -49.01 0.73 26.27
N LEU A 704 -48.33 1.62 25.57
CA LEU A 704 -47.76 2.83 26.17
C LEU A 704 -48.76 3.99 26.16
N ASN A 705 -48.77 4.78 27.23
CA ASN A 705 -49.48 6.05 27.27
C ASN A 705 -48.70 7.16 26.53
N VAL A 706 -49.32 8.33 26.32
CA VAL A 706 -48.73 9.44 25.55
C VAL A 706 -47.36 9.88 26.08
N TYR A 707 -47.21 10.04 27.40
CA TYR A 707 -45.95 10.46 28.01
C TYR A 707 -44.85 9.39 27.89
N GLN A 708 -45.23 8.11 28.04
CA GLN A 708 -44.31 7.00 27.80
C GLN A 708 -43.89 6.92 26.33
N LYS A 709 -44.80 7.18 25.39
CA LYS A 709 -44.47 7.27 23.95
C LYS A 709 -43.47 8.39 23.68
N MET A 710 -43.69 9.60 24.25
CA MET A 710 -42.74 10.71 24.12
C MET A 710 -41.35 10.35 24.67
N ALA A 711 -41.28 9.64 25.80
CA ALA A 711 -40.00 9.21 26.35
C ALA A 711 -39.30 8.13 25.50
N ALA A 712 -40.06 7.15 24.99
CA ALA A 712 -39.52 5.99 24.27
C ALA A 712 -39.17 6.26 22.79
N LEU A 713 -39.72 7.30 22.19
CA LEU A 713 -39.65 7.58 20.76
C LEU A 713 -39.12 8.97 20.46
N ARG A 714 -38.51 9.11 19.28
CA ARG A 714 -38.11 10.39 18.70
C ARG A 714 -38.66 10.52 17.29
N LYS A 715 -38.60 11.73 16.74
CA LYS A 715 -38.85 12.01 15.33
C LYS A 715 -37.54 12.34 14.64
N ILE A 716 -37.34 11.81 13.43
CA ILE A 716 -36.21 12.16 12.59
C ILE A 716 -36.67 13.01 11.40
N GLU A 717 -35.92 14.08 11.14
CA GLU A 717 -36.19 15.02 10.04
C GLU A 717 -34.92 15.31 9.23
N ASN A 718 -35.11 15.77 8.00
CA ASN A 718 -34.03 16.24 7.14
C ASN A 718 -33.90 17.75 7.30
N LYS A 719 -32.69 18.21 7.62
CA LYS A 719 -32.32 19.63 7.65
C LYS A 719 -31.37 19.91 6.51
N TYR A 720 -31.68 20.91 5.69
CA TYR A 720 -30.82 21.33 4.58
C TYR A 720 -30.06 22.57 5.00
N VAL A 721 -28.74 22.48 4.96
CA VAL A 721 -27.82 23.60 5.22
C VAL A 721 -26.91 23.78 4.02
N LYS A 722 -26.44 25.01 3.80
CA LYS A 722 -25.51 25.30 2.73
C LYS A 722 -24.20 24.55 2.96
N ASP A 723 -23.81 23.73 1.98
CA ASP A 723 -22.54 23.01 2.03
C ASP A 723 -21.39 24.03 1.85
N PRO A 724 -20.44 24.12 2.80
CA PRO A 724 -19.32 25.06 2.67
C PRO A 724 -18.38 24.74 1.51
N ALA A 725 -18.33 23.50 1.04
CA ALA A 725 -17.41 23.03 0.01
C ALA A 725 -17.88 23.34 -1.41
N ASP A 726 -19.18 23.24 -1.69
CA ASP A 726 -19.73 23.47 -3.03
C ASP A 726 -20.84 24.52 -3.11
N GLY A 727 -21.32 25.01 -1.96
CA GLY A 727 -22.32 26.07 -1.88
C GLY A 727 -23.77 25.63 -2.12
N ASN A 728 -24.05 24.34 -2.33
CA ASN A 728 -25.40 23.84 -2.56
C ASN A 728 -26.17 23.56 -1.26
N GLU A 729 -27.51 23.60 -1.33
CA GLU A 729 -28.44 23.33 -0.22
C GLU A 729 -29.35 22.11 -0.52
N VAL A 730 -28.77 21.09 -1.15
CA VAL A 730 -29.50 19.87 -1.58
C VAL A 730 -29.15 18.62 -0.78
N TYR A 731 -28.16 18.71 0.11
CA TYR A 731 -27.75 17.61 0.98
C TYR A 731 -28.41 17.75 2.35
N ALA A 732 -29.08 16.70 2.80
CA ALA A 732 -29.69 16.69 4.12
C ALA A 732 -28.65 16.28 5.20
N THR A 733 -28.70 16.94 6.35
CA THR A 733 -28.27 16.38 7.64
C THR A 733 -29.49 15.80 8.35
N ASN A 734 -29.34 14.71 9.10
CA ASN A 734 -30.45 14.18 9.90
C ASN A 734 -30.54 14.92 11.24
N VAL A 735 -31.74 15.19 11.72
CA VAL A 735 -32.00 15.76 13.04
C VAL A 735 -32.96 14.87 13.79
N VAL A 736 -32.57 14.43 14.98
CA VAL A 736 -33.42 13.64 15.87
C VAL A 736 -33.95 14.56 16.95
N LYS A 737 -35.27 14.65 17.07
CA LYS A 737 -35.94 15.53 18.03
C LYS A 737 -36.93 14.79 18.92
N GLU A 738 -37.13 15.35 20.10
CA GLU A 738 -38.21 14.97 21.00
C GLU A 738 -39.57 15.11 20.30
N LEU A 739 -40.49 14.21 20.61
CA LEU A 739 -41.86 14.31 20.12
C LEU A 739 -42.62 15.37 20.90
N THR A 740 -43.47 16.13 20.20
CA THR A 740 -44.52 16.88 20.89
C THR A 740 -45.61 15.92 21.39
N GLU A 741 -46.34 16.33 22.42
CA GLU A 741 -47.48 15.56 22.92
C GLU A 741 -48.54 15.32 21.83
N ALA A 742 -48.78 16.32 20.97
CA ALA A 742 -49.70 16.22 19.85
C ALA A 742 -49.25 15.17 18.82
N GLU A 743 -47.98 15.16 18.44
CA GLU A 743 -47.42 14.12 17.57
C GLU A 743 -47.55 12.73 18.23
N ALA A 744 -47.22 12.61 19.52
CA ALA A 744 -47.32 11.34 20.24
C ALA A 744 -48.76 10.80 20.37
N ARG A 745 -49.76 11.67 20.47
CA ARG A 745 -51.19 11.30 20.46
C ARG A 745 -51.63 10.71 19.12
N ASN A 746 -51.01 11.13 18.02
CA ASN A 746 -51.31 10.63 16.67
C ASN A 746 -50.65 9.26 16.37
N LEU A 747 -49.75 8.78 17.24
CA LEU A 747 -49.10 7.47 17.10
C LEU A 747 -50.00 6.34 17.62
N ASN A 748 -51.09 6.07 16.91
CA ASN A 748 -52.14 5.12 17.29
C ASN A 748 -52.16 3.80 16.49
N SER A 749 -51.30 3.68 15.48
CA SER A 749 -51.16 2.49 14.64
C SER A 749 -49.71 2.24 14.28
N PHE A 750 -49.36 1.00 13.91
CA PHE A 750 -47.99 0.71 13.49
C PHE A 750 -47.57 1.58 12.27
N ASP A 751 -48.45 1.72 11.28
CA ASP A 751 -48.20 2.54 10.08
C ASP A 751 -47.95 4.00 10.42
N SER A 752 -48.61 4.54 11.47
CA SER A 752 -48.37 5.91 11.93
C SER A 752 -46.92 6.13 12.40
N LEU A 753 -46.23 5.10 12.89
CA LEU A 753 -44.80 5.20 13.25
C LEU A 753 -43.92 5.42 12.01
N ILE A 754 -44.29 4.81 10.89
CA ILE A 754 -43.58 4.95 9.60
C ILE A 754 -43.89 6.33 9.01
N ASP A 755 -45.17 6.68 8.92
CA ASP A 755 -45.63 7.91 8.26
C ASP A 755 -45.17 9.18 8.99
N HIS A 756 -45.04 9.13 10.32
CA HIS A 756 -44.57 10.27 11.12
C HIS A 756 -43.05 10.27 11.35
N ASN A 757 -42.30 9.43 10.64
CA ASN A 757 -40.84 9.36 10.72
C ASN A 757 -40.31 9.12 12.13
N ILE A 758 -40.80 8.06 12.77
CA ILE A 758 -40.48 7.73 14.16
C ILE A 758 -39.31 6.75 14.25
N LEU A 759 -38.47 6.91 15.28
CA LEU A 759 -37.45 5.96 15.69
C LEU A 759 -37.43 5.81 17.22
N SER A 760 -36.83 4.74 17.71
CA SER A 760 -36.64 4.54 19.15
C SER A 760 -35.61 5.52 19.71
N ALA A 761 -35.88 6.04 20.90
CA ALA A 761 -34.96 6.88 21.66
C ALA A 761 -33.88 6.10 22.41
N ARG A 762 -33.97 4.76 22.42
CA ARG A 762 -33.13 3.90 23.26
C ARG A 762 -31.64 4.04 22.98
N GLU A 763 -31.28 4.15 21.71
CA GLU A 763 -29.88 4.23 21.26
C GLU A 763 -29.62 5.37 20.27
N TYR A 764 -30.65 6.16 19.93
CA TYR A 764 -30.54 7.34 19.07
C TYR A 764 -30.90 8.58 19.87
N GLN A 765 -29.88 9.36 20.21
CA GLN A 765 -30.01 10.54 21.05
C GLN A 765 -30.64 11.70 20.28
N SER A 766 -31.30 12.60 21.00
CA SER A 766 -31.78 13.85 20.39
C SER A 766 -30.61 14.76 20.08
N GLY A 767 -30.62 15.37 18.90
CA GLY A 767 -29.56 16.23 18.42
C GLY A 767 -29.43 16.26 16.91
N ASP A 768 -28.55 17.14 16.45
CA ASP A 768 -28.15 17.22 15.05
C ASP A 768 -27.12 16.11 14.75
N TYR A 769 -27.42 15.28 13.76
CA TYR A 769 -26.48 14.31 13.21
C TYR A 769 -25.82 14.92 11.98
N GLU A 770 -24.54 15.22 12.11
CA GLU A 770 -23.75 15.84 11.05
C GLU A 770 -23.61 14.90 9.84
N ARG A 771 -23.27 15.44 8.67
CA ARG A 771 -22.86 14.61 7.54
C ARG A 771 -21.43 14.13 7.75
N ASN A 772 -21.10 12.97 7.19
CA ASN A 772 -19.77 12.37 7.27
C ASN A 772 -19.34 12.10 8.74
N GLY A 773 -20.29 11.64 9.55
CA GLY A 773 -20.08 11.32 10.96
C GLY A 773 -19.91 9.82 11.20
N TYR A 774 -19.30 9.47 12.34
CA TYR A 774 -19.05 8.11 12.79
C TYR A 774 -20.31 7.47 13.41
N TYR A 775 -21.41 7.48 12.66
CA TYR A 775 -22.70 6.93 13.11
C TYR A 775 -22.90 5.51 12.59
N THR A 776 -23.41 4.63 13.45
CA THR A 776 -23.80 3.26 13.06
C THR A 776 -25.28 3.00 13.36
N ILE A 777 -25.88 2.12 12.56
CA ILE A 777 -27.26 1.68 12.77
C ILE A 777 -27.27 0.53 13.77
N LYS A 778 -27.97 0.71 14.86
CA LYS A 778 -28.10 -0.30 15.92
C LYS A 778 -29.01 -1.43 15.47
N LEU A 779 -28.63 -2.64 15.84
CA LEU A 779 -29.31 -3.88 15.47
C LEU A 779 -30.68 -4.02 16.15
N PHE A 780 -30.80 -3.51 17.39
CA PHE A 780 -31.98 -3.72 18.23
C PHE A 780 -32.80 -2.46 18.53
N ALA A 781 -32.35 -1.26 18.14
CA ALA A 781 -33.14 -0.03 18.19
C ALA A 781 -33.87 0.22 16.87
N PRO A 782 -35.21 0.16 16.83
CA PRO A 782 -35.97 0.31 15.59
C PRO A 782 -35.85 1.72 15.01
N ILE A 783 -35.68 1.77 13.69
CA ILE A 783 -35.94 2.96 12.87
C ILE A 783 -37.14 2.61 11.98
N PHE A 784 -38.34 2.96 12.44
CA PHE A 784 -39.58 2.74 11.68
C PHE A 784 -39.65 3.66 10.47
N SER A 785 -39.12 4.87 10.61
CA SER A 785 -39.02 5.87 9.55
C SER A 785 -38.46 5.31 8.24
N ALA A 786 -39.02 5.83 7.14
CA ALA A 786 -38.51 5.69 5.79
C ALA A 786 -38.24 7.08 5.19
N LEU A 787 -37.63 7.97 5.99
CA LEU A 787 -37.42 9.37 5.65
C LEU A 787 -36.60 9.51 4.36
N SER A 788 -37.29 9.93 3.29
CA SER A 788 -36.69 10.24 1.99
C SER A 788 -36.19 11.68 1.94
N SER A 789 -35.11 11.93 1.20
CA SER A 789 -34.70 13.29 0.84
C SER A 789 -35.49 13.80 -0.36
N GLU A 790 -36.12 14.96 -0.25
CA GLU A 790 -36.92 15.56 -1.33
C GLU A 790 -36.07 16.25 -2.40
N LYS A 791 -34.88 16.75 -2.01
CA LYS A 791 -33.99 17.53 -2.90
C LYS A 791 -32.88 16.71 -3.54
N GLY A 792 -32.22 15.84 -2.78
CA GLY A 792 -30.99 15.19 -3.21
C GLY A 792 -30.66 13.96 -2.37
N THR A 793 -29.64 14.10 -1.53
CA THR A 793 -29.06 13.00 -0.76
C THR A 793 -29.61 12.98 0.66
N PRO A 794 -29.90 11.80 1.23
CA PRO A 794 -30.32 11.66 2.63
C PRO A 794 -29.13 11.92 3.57
N GLY A 795 -29.43 12.23 4.83
CA GLY A 795 -28.41 12.31 5.87
C GLY A 795 -27.81 10.94 6.23
N ASP A 796 -26.77 10.98 7.06
CA ASP A 796 -25.93 9.84 7.41
C ASP A 796 -26.65 8.66 8.09
N LEU A 797 -27.58 8.93 9.01
CA LEU A 797 -28.26 7.90 9.79
C LEU A 797 -29.31 7.20 8.92
N MET A 798 -30.17 7.97 8.25
CA MET A 798 -31.19 7.39 7.38
C MET A 798 -30.61 6.77 6.12
N GLY A 799 -29.57 7.39 5.56
CA GLY A 799 -28.89 6.84 4.39
C GLY A 799 -28.34 5.44 4.63
N ARG A 800 -27.65 5.20 5.75
CA ARG A 800 -27.14 3.86 6.09
C ARG A 800 -28.27 2.85 6.34
N ARG A 801 -29.33 3.25 7.03
CA ARG A 801 -30.48 2.35 7.28
C ARG A 801 -31.14 1.91 5.98
N ILE A 802 -31.49 2.85 5.09
CA ILE A 802 -32.13 2.54 3.80
C ILE A 802 -31.18 1.74 2.90
N ALA A 803 -29.88 2.03 2.90
CA ALA A 803 -28.90 1.26 2.14
C ALA A 803 -28.90 -0.22 2.55
N TYR A 804 -28.96 -0.53 3.85
CA TYR A 804 -29.08 -1.92 4.33
C TYR A 804 -30.42 -2.57 3.98
N GLU A 805 -31.53 -1.82 4.02
CA GLU A 805 -32.84 -2.32 3.60
C GLU A 805 -32.88 -2.64 2.09
N LEU A 806 -32.18 -1.85 1.28
CA LEU A 806 -31.99 -2.13 -0.15
C LEU A 806 -31.08 -3.34 -0.39
N LEU A 807 -30.03 -3.51 0.41
CA LEU A 807 -29.21 -4.73 0.37
C LEU A 807 -30.05 -5.98 0.68
N ALA A 808 -30.93 -5.91 1.68
CA ALA A 808 -31.86 -6.99 2.00
C ALA A 808 -32.86 -7.28 0.87
N ALA A 809 -33.35 -6.23 0.20
CA ALA A 809 -34.39 -6.36 -0.83
C ALA A 809 -33.85 -6.79 -2.21
N LYS A 810 -32.68 -6.27 -2.62
CA LYS A 810 -32.16 -6.37 -3.99
C LYS A 810 -30.70 -6.80 -4.09
N GLY A 811 -30.00 -6.96 -2.98
CA GLY A 811 -28.59 -7.35 -2.98
C GLY A 811 -27.63 -6.16 -3.13
N PHE A 812 -26.33 -6.46 -3.16
CA PHE A 812 -25.30 -5.43 -3.12
C PHE A 812 -25.26 -4.61 -4.41
N LYS A 813 -25.09 -5.28 -5.55
CA LYS A 813 -24.96 -4.65 -6.87
C LYS A 813 -26.24 -3.95 -7.34
N ASP A 814 -27.41 -4.55 -7.10
CA ASP A 814 -28.67 -4.09 -7.68
C ASP A 814 -29.54 -3.28 -6.70
N GLY A 815 -29.17 -3.25 -5.41
CA GLY A 815 -29.89 -2.53 -4.36
C GLY A 815 -29.05 -1.44 -3.70
N MET A 816 -27.99 -1.85 -2.99
CA MET A 816 -27.17 -0.92 -2.20
C MET A 816 -26.34 0.01 -3.08
N VAL A 817 -25.60 -0.52 -4.07
CA VAL A 817 -24.69 0.26 -4.93
C VAL A 817 -25.42 1.38 -5.69
N PRO A 818 -26.58 1.18 -6.35
CA PRO A 818 -27.28 2.25 -7.06
C PRO A 818 -27.77 3.38 -6.13
N TYR A 819 -27.92 3.10 -4.84
CA TYR A 819 -28.39 4.09 -3.84
C TYR A 819 -27.26 4.94 -3.25
N ILE A 820 -26.07 4.38 -3.11
CA ILE A 820 -24.93 5.06 -2.46
C ILE A 820 -23.85 5.52 -3.46
N SER A 821 -24.02 5.23 -4.76
CA SER A 821 -23.11 5.67 -5.83
C SER A 821 -23.77 6.63 -6.81
N ASN A 822 -22.97 7.23 -7.70
CA ASN A 822 -23.46 8.06 -8.80
C ASN A 822 -23.87 7.26 -10.04
N GLN A 823 -24.19 5.96 -9.92
CA GLN A 823 -24.57 5.10 -11.06
C GLN A 823 -25.67 5.70 -11.96
N TYR A 824 -26.60 6.46 -11.38
CA TYR A 824 -27.69 7.12 -12.12
C TYR A 824 -27.48 8.63 -12.37
N GLU A 825 -26.26 9.15 -12.22
CA GLU A 825 -25.93 10.58 -12.42
C GLU A 825 -26.31 11.04 -13.84
N GLU A 826 -25.91 10.31 -14.88
CA GLU A 826 -26.23 10.69 -16.27
C GLU A 826 -27.73 10.66 -16.55
N ILE A 827 -28.46 9.70 -15.95
CA ILE A 827 -29.92 9.63 -16.06
C ILE A 827 -30.57 10.84 -15.36
N ALA A 828 -30.06 11.24 -14.19
CA ALA A 828 -30.54 12.42 -13.50
C ALA A 828 -30.35 13.68 -14.35
N LYS A 829 -29.16 13.83 -14.96
CA LYS A 829 -28.85 14.94 -15.87
C LYS A 829 -29.79 14.99 -17.07
N GLN A 830 -30.03 13.86 -17.74
CA GLN A 830 -30.98 13.76 -18.85
C GLN A 830 -32.42 14.11 -18.46
N LYS A 831 -32.80 13.85 -17.20
CA LYS A 831 -34.10 14.23 -16.63
C LYS A 831 -34.16 15.67 -16.10
N GLY A 832 -33.13 16.48 -16.34
CA GLY A 832 -33.05 17.88 -15.89
C GLY A 832 -32.84 18.05 -14.39
N LYS A 833 -32.43 16.99 -13.67
CA LYS A 833 -32.02 17.07 -12.27
C LYS A 833 -30.51 17.28 -12.24
N THR A 834 -30.10 18.54 -12.14
CA THR A 834 -28.70 18.93 -12.15
C THR A 834 -28.26 19.63 -10.86
N ILE A 835 -26.95 19.64 -10.63
CA ILE A 835 -26.29 20.33 -9.52
C ILE A 835 -24.99 20.95 -10.05
N ASN A 836 -24.66 22.14 -9.54
CA ASN A 836 -23.37 22.77 -9.82
C ASN A 836 -22.34 22.32 -8.77
N LEU A 837 -21.39 21.50 -9.18
CA LEU A 837 -20.28 21.05 -8.34
C LEU A 837 -19.00 21.72 -8.83
N TYR A 838 -18.44 22.61 -8.01
CA TYR A 838 -17.19 23.33 -8.28
C TYR A 838 -17.19 24.02 -9.66
N GLY A 839 -18.29 24.72 -9.97
CA GLY A 839 -18.46 25.45 -11.23
C GLY A 839 -18.85 24.61 -12.44
N LYS A 840 -19.22 23.33 -12.26
CA LYS A 840 -19.67 22.45 -13.36
C LYS A 840 -21.04 21.85 -13.10
N GLU A 841 -21.85 21.81 -14.15
CA GLU A 841 -23.15 21.14 -14.13
C GLU A 841 -23.02 19.62 -14.24
N ARG A 842 -23.53 18.92 -13.22
CA ARG A 842 -23.57 17.46 -13.08
C ARG A 842 -24.98 16.98 -12.78
N GLY A 843 -25.23 15.67 -12.89
CA GLY A 843 -26.51 15.08 -12.53
C GLY A 843 -26.68 14.97 -11.01
N LEU A 844 -27.89 15.22 -10.50
CA LEU A 844 -28.23 15.07 -9.08
C LEU A 844 -29.06 13.81 -8.84
N VAL A 845 -28.43 12.77 -8.29
CA VAL A 845 -29.11 11.51 -7.96
C VAL A 845 -29.99 11.69 -6.71
N THR A 846 -31.30 11.83 -6.92
CA THR A 846 -32.31 11.95 -5.85
C THR A 846 -32.82 10.60 -5.37
N ASP A 847 -33.30 10.50 -4.12
CA ASP A 847 -33.91 9.28 -3.59
C ASP A 847 -35.12 8.80 -4.39
N LYS A 848 -35.91 9.72 -4.95
CA LYS A 848 -37.01 9.39 -5.85
C LYS A 848 -36.53 8.66 -7.11
N LEU A 849 -35.48 9.18 -7.75
CA LEU A 849 -34.89 8.54 -8.94
C LEU A 849 -34.39 7.13 -8.62
N VAL A 850 -33.74 6.94 -7.47
CA VAL A 850 -33.26 5.62 -7.07
C VAL A 850 -34.42 4.65 -6.84
N LEU A 851 -35.45 5.07 -6.08
CA LEU A 851 -36.64 4.25 -5.83
C LEU A 851 -37.29 3.79 -7.15
N ASP A 852 -37.52 4.73 -8.05
CA ASP A 852 -38.14 4.49 -9.36
C ASP A 852 -37.33 3.49 -10.19
N LYS A 853 -35.99 3.58 -10.15
CA LYS A 853 -35.08 2.74 -10.94
C LYS A 853 -34.85 1.35 -10.35
N VAL A 854 -34.67 1.25 -9.04
CA VAL A 854 -34.38 -0.03 -8.36
C VAL A 854 -35.62 -0.93 -8.30
N PHE A 855 -36.81 -0.33 -8.19
CA PHE A 855 -38.06 -1.06 -8.05
C PHE A 855 -38.99 -0.95 -9.26
N GLU A 856 -38.54 -0.30 -10.34
CA GLU A 856 -39.27 -0.22 -11.61
C GLU A 856 -40.73 0.26 -11.43
N GLY A 857 -40.94 1.23 -10.54
CA GLY A 857 -42.26 1.79 -10.25
C GLY A 857 -43.17 0.95 -9.32
N LYS A 858 -42.68 -0.15 -8.74
CA LYS A 858 -43.45 -0.99 -7.80
C LYS A 858 -43.94 -0.23 -6.56
N TYR A 859 -43.18 0.77 -6.10
CA TYR A 859 -43.51 1.58 -4.93
C TYR A 859 -43.58 3.05 -5.31
N ALA A 860 -44.61 3.76 -4.82
CA ALA A 860 -44.78 5.19 -5.09
C ALA A 860 -43.94 6.07 -4.14
N SER A 861 -43.60 5.54 -2.95
CA SER A 861 -42.77 6.21 -1.95
C SER A 861 -41.91 5.22 -1.16
N TRP A 862 -40.90 5.73 -0.45
CA TRP A 862 -40.11 4.93 0.49
C TRP A 862 -40.93 4.42 1.68
N ALA A 863 -41.98 5.16 2.09
CA ALA A 863 -42.92 4.70 3.10
C ALA A 863 -43.72 3.48 2.63
N ASP A 864 -44.18 3.47 1.36
CA ASP A 864 -44.87 2.32 0.77
C ASP A 864 -43.96 1.09 0.68
N PHE A 865 -42.69 1.30 0.29
CA PHE A 865 -41.67 0.26 0.33
C PHE A 865 -41.53 -0.32 1.75
N LYS A 866 -41.32 0.55 2.75
CA LYS A 866 -41.13 0.14 4.15
C LYS A 866 -42.34 -0.61 4.72
N LYS A 867 -43.55 -0.12 4.47
CA LYS A 867 -44.81 -0.79 4.84
C LYS A 867 -44.92 -2.15 4.18
N ALA A 868 -44.61 -2.25 2.89
CA ALA A 868 -44.61 -3.52 2.17
C ALA A 868 -43.59 -4.52 2.73
N MET A 869 -42.39 -4.05 3.12
CA MET A 869 -41.38 -4.91 3.76
C MET A 869 -41.85 -5.47 5.10
N TYR A 870 -42.46 -4.65 5.97
CA TYR A 870 -43.05 -5.15 7.21
C TYR A 870 -44.21 -6.12 6.93
N LYS A 871 -45.13 -5.75 6.02
CA LYS A 871 -46.28 -6.59 5.66
C LYS A 871 -45.85 -7.97 5.17
N GLU A 872 -44.83 -8.04 4.31
CA GLU A 872 -44.27 -9.30 3.82
C GLU A 872 -43.87 -10.24 4.97
N ARG A 873 -43.25 -9.73 6.05
CA ARG A 873 -42.85 -10.53 7.21
C ARG A 873 -44.04 -10.88 8.10
N VAL A 874 -44.97 -9.95 8.30
CA VAL A 874 -46.21 -10.21 9.05
C VAL A 874 -46.99 -11.36 8.42
N ASP A 875 -47.09 -11.40 7.09
CA ASP A 875 -47.77 -12.47 6.36
C ASP A 875 -47.08 -13.86 6.56
N GLN A 876 -45.81 -13.88 7.00
CA GLN A 876 -45.03 -15.09 7.34
C GLN A 876 -45.10 -15.52 8.81
N PHE A 877 -45.71 -14.74 9.72
CA PHE A 877 -45.67 -15.03 11.16
C PHE A 877 -46.25 -16.40 11.56
N LYS A 878 -47.23 -16.91 10.81
CA LYS A 878 -47.78 -18.27 10.99
C LYS A 878 -46.76 -19.38 10.70
N ASN A 879 -45.69 -19.07 9.99
CA ASN A 879 -44.64 -19.99 9.58
C ASN A 879 -43.42 -19.91 10.51
N LEU A 880 -43.48 -19.24 11.67
CA LEU A 880 -42.32 -19.11 12.56
C LEU A 880 -41.70 -20.48 12.90
N LYS A 881 -40.38 -20.60 12.75
CA LYS A 881 -39.62 -21.74 13.28
C LYS A 881 -39.52 -21.63 14.80
N GLN A 882 -39.72 -22.75 15.47
CA GLN A 882 -39.51 -22.86 16.90
C GLN A 882 -38.08 -22.43 17.27
N VAL A 883 -37.93 -21.61 18.30
CA VAL A 883 -36.65 -21.14 18.82
C VAL A 883 -36.59 -21.33 20.33
N THR A 884 -35.42 -21.69 20.84
CA THR A 884 -35.15 -21.81 22.27
C THR A 884 -34.03 -20.85 22.66
N PHE A 885 -34.26 -20.01 23.66
CA PHE A 885 -33.30 -19.01 24.13
C PHE A 885 -33.27 -18.92 25.65
N LYS A 886 -32.19 -18.36 26.20
CA LYS A 886 -32.07 -18.04 27.63
C LYS A 886 -33.03 -16.90 27.97
N ASP A 887 -33.97 -17.13 28.89
CA ASP A 887 -35.05 -16.17 29.21
C ASP A 887 -34.53 -14.98 30.02
N PRO A 888 -34.38 -13.78 29.43
CA PRO A 888 -33.80 -12.64 30.13
C PRO A 888 -34.76 -12.00 31.16
N THR A 889 -36.01 -12.47 31.25
CA THR A 889 -36.95 -11.99 32.26
C THR A 889 -36.64 -12.53 33.66
N LYS A 890 -35.85 -13.61 33.77
CA LYS A 890 -35.38 -14.18 35.04
C LYS A 890 -33.99 -13.66 35.41
N PRO A 891 -33.66 -13.48 36.70
CA PRO A 891 -32.33 -13.04 37.12
C PRO A 891 -31.28 -14.15 36.93
N TRP A 892 -30.04 -13.74 36.65
CA TRP A 892 -28.86 -14.62 36.71
C TRP A 892 -28.63 -15.13 38.15
N PRO A 893 -28.17 -16.38 38.38
CA PRO A 893 -27.74 -17.41 37.42
C PRO A 893 -28.86 -18.34 36.91
N SER A 894 -30.11 -18.15 37.33
CA SER A 894 -31.25 -19.02 37.03
C SER A 894 -31.96 -18.66 35.71
N TYR A 895 -31.19 -18.25 34.67
CA TYR A 895 -31.76 -18.06 33.34
C TYR A 895 -32.33 -19.39 32.84
N GLY A 896 -33.61 -19.64 33.10
CA GLY A 896 -34.33 -20.76 32.50
C GLY A 896 -34.32 -20.63 30.97
N THR A 897 -34.54 -21.74 30.28
CA THR A 897 -34.76 -21.69 28.83
C THR A 897 -36.23 -21.41 28.54
N LYS A 898 -36.49 -20.63 27.49
CA LYS A 898 -37.82 -20.43 26.95
C LYS A 898 -37.85 -20.90 25.50
N THR A 899 -38.83 -21.74 25.19
CA THR A 899 -39.06 -22.27 23.85
C THR A 899 -40.34 -21.67 23.33
N ILE A 900 -40.28 -21.04 22.15
CA ILE A 900 -41.39 -20.34 21.53
C ILE A 900 -41.58 -20.87 20.12
N ASN A 901 -42.82 -21.09 19.70
CA ASN A 901 -43.14 -21.51 18.34
C ASN A 901 -44.24 -20.66 17.68
N GLN A 902 -44.77 -19.65 18.39
CA GLN A 902 -45.75 -18.70 17.85
C GLN A 902 -45.33 -17.25 18.10
N VAL A 903 -45.59 -16.39 17.11
CA VAL A 903 -45.28 -14.95 17.22
C VAL A 903 -46.11 -14.25 18.31
N SER A 904 -47.31 -14.75 18.62
CA SER A 904 -48.15 -14.22 19.71
C SER A 904 -47.46 -14.30 21.08
N GLU A 905 -46.72 -15.37 21.35
CA GLU A 905 -45.96 -15.52 22.59
C GLU A 905 -44.76 -14.56 22.63
N LEU A 906 -44.11 -14.32 21.48
CA LEU A 906 -43.07 -13.29 21.37
C LEU A 906 -43.64 -11.88 21.57
N GLN A 907 -44.83 -11.59 21.03
CA GLN A 907 -45.52 -10.32 21.25
C GLN A 907 -45.79 -10.10 22.75
N ALA A 908 -46.29 -11.11 23.46
CA ALA A 908 -46.56 -10.99 24.89
C ALA A 908 -45.28 -10.72 25.72
N LEU A 909 -44.17 -11.36 25.34
CA LEU A 909 -42.86 -11.08 25.93
C LEU A 909 -42.37 -9.65 25.63
N MET A 910 -42.55 -9.20 24.39
CA MET A 910 -42.19 -7.84 23.99
C MET A 910 -43.04 -6.81 24.74
N ASP A 911 -44.34 -7.06 24.91
CA ASP A 911 -45.24 -6.23 25.70
C ASP A 911 -44.80 -6.09 27.15
N GLN A 912 -44.42 -7.20 27.77
CA GLN A 912 -43.88 -7.19 29.13
C GLN A 912 -42.56 -6.41 29.21
N ALA A 913 -41.66 -6.59 28.24
CA ALA A 913 -40.37 -5.92 28.21
C ALA A 913 -40.51 -4.40 28.00
N VAL A 914 -41.36 -3.98 27.05
CA VAL A 914 -41.64 -2.56 26.76
C VAL A 914 -42.28 -1.87 27.96
N LEU A 915 -43.27 -2.50 28.60
CA LEU A 915 -43.87 -1.94 29.82
C LEU A 915 -42.86 -1.84 30.97
N LYS A 916 -41.97 -2.83 31.12
CA LYS A 916 -40.92 -2.79 32.15
C LYS A 916 -39.96 -1.62 31.95
N ASP A 917 -39.51 -1.40 30.71
CA ASP A 917 -38.64 -0.27 30.38
C ASP A 917 -39.35 1.09 30.59
N ALA A 918 -40.67 1.14 30.39
CA ALA A 918 -41.48 2.36 30.53
C ALA A 918 -41.87 2.72 31.98
N VAL A 919 -41.88 1.77 32.92
CA VAL A 919 -42.31 1.98 34.32
C VAL A 919 -41.17 2.44 35.23
N SER A 920 -39.92 2.05 34.96
CA SER A 920 -38.77 2.43 35.79
C SER A 920 -37.56 2.79 34.92
N PRO A 921 -37.65 3.85 34.12
CA PRO A 921 -36.58 4.19 33.19
C PRO A 921 -35.34 4.72 33.95
N ARG A 922 -34.18 4.11 33.69
CA ARG A 922 -32.89 4.57 34.24
C ARG A 922 -32.09 5.30 33.16
N TRP A 923 -32.36 6.58 32.94
CA TRP A 923 -31.66 7.35 31.88
C TRP A 923 -30.27 7.86 32.29
N SER A 924 -29.89 7.79 33.56
CA SER A 924 -28.56 8.19 34.05
C SER A 924 -27.56 7.04 33.91
N ASN A 925 -26.43 7.28 33.24
CA ASN A 925 -25.42 6.26 32.87
C ASN A 925 -26.04 5.04 32.17
N TYR A 926 -27.03 5.30 31.30
CA TYR A 926 -27.78 4.26 30.61
C TYR A 926 -26.88 3.41 29.72
N ASN A 927 -26.97 2.09 29.91
CA ASN A 927 -26.40 1.11 28.99
C ASN A 927 -27.49 0.11 28.61
N PRO A 928 -27.92 0.05 27.33
CA PRO A 928 -29.02 -0.81 26.90
C PRO A 928 -28.77 -2.29 27.19
N GLU A 929 -27.51 -2.74 27.24
CA GLU A 929 -27.16 -4.13 27.58
C GLU A 929 -27.59 -4.54 29.00
N TYR A 930 -27.60 -3.59 29.93
CA TYR A 930 -27.90 -3.84 31.34
C TYR A 930 -29.24 -3.25 31.77
N ASP A 931 -29.65 -2.13 31.20
CA ASP A 931 -30.79 -1.35 31.68
C ASP A 931 -32.07 -1.58 30.88
N SER A 932 -32.00 -2.13 29.65
CA SER A 932 -33.20 -2.40 28.83
C SER A 932 -33.60 -3.87 28.83
N ALA A 933 -34.82 -4.16 29.29
CA ALA A 933 -35.45 -5.45 29.12
C ALA A 933 -35.73 -5.76 27.64
N VAL A 934 -36.09 -4.74 26.84
CA VAL A 934 -36.34 -4.88 25.40
C VAL A 934 -35.06 -5.30 24.67
N HIS A 935 -33.94 -4.62 24.92
CA HIS A 935 -32.66 -4.95 24.29
C HIS A 935 -32.20 -6.36 24.62
N LYS A 936 -32.26 -6.76 25.90
CA LYS A 936 -31.91 -8.11 26.34
C LYS A 936 -32.76 -9.19 25.67
N LEU A 937 -34.07 -8.96 25.56
CA LEU A 937 -34.98 -9.88 24.87
C LEU A 937 -34.62 -10.03 23.39
N LYS A 938 -34.43 -8.92 22.68
CA LYS A 938 -34.04 -8.93 21.27
C LYS A 938 -32.69 -9.62 21.06
N ARG A 939 -31.70 -9.33 21.91
CA ARG A 939 -30.37 -9.97 21.87
C ARG A 939 -30.46 -11.48 22.04
N ALA A 940 -31.22 -11.96 23.03
CA ALA A 940 -31.38 -13.38 23.29
C ALA A 940 -32.05 -14.11 22.11
N ILE A 941 -33.11 -13.53 21.55
CA ILE A 941 -33.82 -14.09 20.38
C ILE A 941 -32.91 -14.07 19.15
N PHE A 942 -32.21 -12.97 18.90
CA PHE A 942 -31.30 -12.84 17.77
C PHE A 942 -30.18 -13.87 17.82
N LYS A 943 -29.51 -14.01 18.98
CA LYS A 943 -28.46 -15.03 19.17
C LYS A 943 -28.97 -16.43 18.90
N ALA A 944 -30.14 -16.78 19.44
CA ALA A 944 -30.71 -18.11 19.28
C ALA A 944 -31.02 -18.43 17.81
N TYR A 945 -31.57 -17.47 17.06
CA TYR A 945 -31.79 -17.66 15.63
C TYR A 945 -30.49 -17.66 14.82
N LEU A 946 -29.51 -16.82 15.16
CA LEU A 946 -28.18 -16.81 14.53
C LEU A 946 -27.55 -18.21 14.60
N ASP A 947 -27.63 -18.86 15.77
CA ASP A 947 -27.11 -20.20 15.99
C ASP A 947 -27.94 -21.27 15.28
N GLN A 948 -29.26 -21.25 15.47
CA GLN A 948 -30.18 -22.24 14.90
C GLN A 948 -30.16 -22.26 13.37
N THR A 949 -29.98 -21.09 12.74
CA THR A 949 -29.99 -20.94 11.28
C THR A 949 -28.60 -21.05 10.66
N ASN A 950 -27.57 -21.32 11.47
CA ASN A 950 -26.17 -21.38 11.07
C ASN A 950 -25.74 -20.10 10.35
N ASP A 951 -25.74 -18.98 11.06
CA ASP A 951 -25.46 -17.62 10.55
C ASP A 951 -26.44 -17.16 9.46
N PHE A 952 -27.74 -17.31 9.71
CA PHE A 952 -28.79 -16.90 8.77
C PHE A 952 -28.62 -17.46 7.35
N ARG A 953 -28.11 -18.70 7.23
CA ARG A 953 -28.10 -19.45 5.96
C ARG A 953 -29.49 -19.92 5.57
N THR A 954 -30.39 -20.04 6.55
CA THR A 954 -31.80 -20.38 6.33
C THR A 954 -32.70 -19.35 7.00
N SER A 955 -33.89 -19.15 6.44
CA SER A 955 -34.89 -18.24 7.01
C SER A 955 -35.37 -18.71 8.39
N ILE A 956 -35.78 -17.76 9.22
CA ILE A 956 -36.47 -18.01 10.50
C ILE A 956 -37.92 -18.47 10.32
N PHE A 957 -38.44 -18.43 9.10
CA PHE A 957 -39.76 -18.96 8.73
C PHE A 957 -39.62 -20.32 8.04
N LYS A 958 -40.63 -21.18 8.22
CA LYS A 958 -40.81 -22.45 7.51
C LYS A 958 -41.18 -22.16 6.05
N LYS A 959 -40.67 -22.98 5.14
CA LYS A 959 -41.04 -22.94 3.73
C LYS A 959 -42.44 -23.50 3.52
#